data_AF-A0A418AP38-F1
#
_entry.id   AF-A0A418AP38-F1
#
_cell.length_a   1.000
_cell.length_b   1.000
_cell.length_c   1.000
_cell.angle_alpha   90.00
_cell.angle_beta   90.00
_cell.angle_gamma   90.00
#
_symmetry.space_group_name_H-M   'P 1'
#
loop_
_entity.id
_entity.type
_entity.pdbx_description
1 polymer ?
#
loop_
_entity_poly.entity_id
_entity_poly.type
_entity_poly.pdbx_seq_one_letter_code
_entity_poly.pdbx_strand_id
1 'polypeptide(L)'
;MKAFGWLAVGLSVAASAPSPISIGQHDRVVIVGGGPAGVHYASLLVKKGLKKVIVLEALDRVGGKSRTEIDKDGIPHEMGTCYANGIYGPIFDLINQYDPTNEKFVWPVNEPGYVKIMGESIGATDTDPLSNLDYPHYNIRSIALNAPPELQRSANVTQLQDLVRLQIGRYIGLHNAIFGKYPYGLPPPPKDWSVIDMTAMEFLRRNNLMALEGTLRFSLQQQGYGVLETIPAFYMLWWMHPDQFLKKTNVFSFRKGYQSLWTSLHAAHEHDFKTIFLAKAVAVNRGNDRKKPRVTYQTRWGDLGTIVADHVVMAVDLSVNSELVEDLSADEKQLFQTGDYTASTFLTTLIEADPSPVETASVGWFARMQQNGRVSAVRNSRLSYLFTNSTNWGDLIKGRQANLAYQYYDHPLAEVNPADAQAQRDIDLEWAGIHNVEVTTQFHTNYFPRFTQAGLKKGLPWKIWDMQGVATDTFANGLVAATHFQLVIRPATPASERLHCACHATANPLDGKMSYVRPHPDDAYYCHQLEIALLSTTLRTRGAFVIFQFTFAMAKFLALGIVAASAAAQVEVVNSTNVPVSKYPFVATIRATETGPANCVASLFTPKALLTTASCTGGSAVYASIGSNFWEGNKDGERIKIVKQTIHPQYNDTTEEFNLAVLELASESNVAPVKLNWKEDIENELGIVSKLLGFNDDNADGENVLVENHMTMWSNDKCSKAIEYEVLPSNMCVGDAEHDICYGDSAGQPFTVIRDNVEYLAGVAHSWVGCGFEGIPNIISRVSDARDFLEPFLSGTAVKPVC
;
A
#
# COMPACT_ATOMS: atom_id res chain seq x y z
N MET A 1 22.20 -50.14 -40.83
CA MET A 1 23.04 -49.47 -39.80
C MET A 1 23.39 -48.08 -40.28
N LYS A 2 23.74 -47.17 -39.36
CA LYS A 2 23.81 -45.70 -39.51
C LYS A 2 22.42 -45.05 -39.70
N ALA A 3 22.20 -43.97 -38.95
CA ALA A 3 20.93 -43.24 -38.90
C ALA A 3 21.02 -41.95 -39.73
N PHE A 4 19.89 -41.50 -40.26
CA PHE A 4 19.71 -40.14 -40.78
C PHE A 4 18.96 -39.31 -39.74
N GLY A 5 19.58 -38.22 -39.27
CA GLY A 5 18.92 -37.26 -38.40
C GLY A 5 17.94 -36.41 -39.19
N TRP A 6 16.71 -36.30 -38.70
CA TRP A 6 15.74 -35.31 -39.18
C TRP A 6 15.86 -34.06 -38.32
N LEU A 7 16.14 -32.90 -38.93
CA LEU A 7 15.96 -31.62 -38.25
C LEU A 7 14.45 -31.37 -38.10
N ALA A 8 13.96 -31.44 -36.86
CA ALA A 8 12.67 -30.86 -36.52
C ALA A 8 12.82 -29.33 -36.57
N VAL A 9 12.41 -28.70 -37.68
CA VAL A 9 12.25 -27.25 -37.76
C VAL A 9 11.09 -26.88 -36.85
N GLY A 10 11.41 -26.48 -35.62
CA GLY A 10 10.44 -25.94 -34.69
C GLY A 10 9.88 -24.63 -35.23
N LEU A 11 8.68 -24.69 -35.81
CA LEU A 11 7.87 -23.50 -36.08
C LEU A 11 7.51 -22.86 -34.75
N SER A 12 8.34 -21.92 -34.32
CA SER A 12 8.01 -20.98 -33.25
C SER A 12 6.83 -20.12 -33.72
N VAL A 13 5.61 -20.58 -33.45
CA VAL A 13 4.41 -19.78 -33.60
C VAL A 13 4.54 -18.63 -32.60
N ALA A 14 4.97 -17.47 -33.10
CA ALA A 14 4.97 -16.25 -32.32
C ALA A 14 3.52 -15.97 -31.91
N ALA A 15 3.24 -15.98 -30.61
CA ALA A 15 1.92 -15.66 -30.10
C ALA A 15 1.59 -14.22 -30.50
N SER A 16 0.64 -14.07 -31.43
CA SER A 16 0.12 -12.77 -31.82
C SER A 16 -0.45 -12.08 -30.59
N ALA A 17 -0.06 -10.83 -30.34
CA ALA A 17 -0.67 -10.03 -29.29
C ALA A 17 -2.21 -10.07 -29.43
N PRO A 18 -2.97 -10.28 -28.33
CA PRO A 18 -4.41 -10.46 -28.41
C PRO A 18 -5.07 -9.25 -29.06
N SER A 19 -5.98 -9.52 -30.00
CA SER A 19 -6.79 -8.50 -30.67
C SER A 19 -7.60 -7.72 -29.63
N PRO A 20 -7.32 -6.42 -29.41
CA PRO A 20 -7.87 -5.68 -28.28
C PRO A 20 -9.37 -5.40 -28.43
N ILE A 21 -10.05 -5.35 -27.29
CA ILE A 21 -11.52 -5.45 -27.19
C ILE A 21 -12.20 -4.14 -27.59
N SER A 22 -12.88 -4.15 -28.74
CA SER A 22 -13.78 -3.06 -29.15
C SER A 22 -15.18 -3.29 -28.57
N ILE A 23 -15.60 -2.45 -27.62
CA ILE A 23 -16.95 -2.47 -27.03
C ILE A 23 -17.70 -1.18 -27.38
N GLY A 24 -18.82 -1.30 -28.10
CA GLY A 24 -19.69 -0.18 -28.42
C GLY A 24 -20.65 0.21 -27.28
N GLN A 25 -21.07 1.47 -27.22
CA GLN A 25 -22.03 1.97 -26.21
C GLN A 25 -23.40 1.24 -26.24
N HIS A 26 -23.72 0.59 -27.35
CA HIS A 26 -24.95 -0.17 -27.56
C HIS A 26 -24.76 -1.69 -27.50
N ASP A 27 -23.56 -2.16 -27.19
CA ASP A 27 -23.29 -3.59 -27.01
C ASP A 27 -23.87 -4.05 -25.66
N ARG A 28 -24.45 -5.26 -25.62
CA ARG A 28 -24.92 -5.89 -24.39
C ARG A 28 -23.79 -6.66 -23.72
N VAL A 29 -23.33 -6.17 -22.58
CA VAL A 29 -22.34 -6.87 -21.76
C VAL A 29 -23.06 -7.64 -20.66
N VAL A 30 -22.80 -8.94 -20.54
CA VAL A 30 -23.33 -9.78 -19.43
C VAL A 30 -22.19 -10.14 -18.49
N ILE A 31 -22.33 -9.74 -17.23
CA ILE A 31 -21.38 -9.97 -16.15
C ILE A 31 -21.91 -11.11 -15.29
N VAL A 32 -21.12 -12.17 -15.15
CA VAL A 32 -21.44 -13.34 -14.33
C VAL A 32 -20.84 -13.15 -12.94
N GLY A 33 -21.70 -12.97 -11.93
CA GLY A 33 -21.35 -12.70 -10.53
C GLY A 33 -21.56 -11.22 -10.15
N GLY A 34 -22.35 -10.96 -9.10
CA GLY A 34 -22.58 -9.66 -8.45
C GLY A 34 -21.71 -9.41 -7.22
N GLY A 35 -20.56 -10.08 -7.15
CA GLY A 35 -19.50 -9.78 -6.19
C GLY A 35 -18.84 -8.41 -6.44
N PRO A 36 -17.82 -8.05 -5.65
CA PRO A 36 -17.15 -6.75 -5.73
C PRO A 36 -16.62 -6.46 -7.14
N ALA A 37 -16.08 -7.49 -7.80
CA ALA A 37 -15.60 -7.42 -9.18
C ALA A 37 -16.72 -7.10 -10.18
N GLY A 38 -17.80 -7.88 -10.20
CA GLY A 38 -18.86 -7.67 -11.18
C GLY A 38 -19.61 -6.35 -10.99
N VAL A 39 -19.86 -5.94 -9.75
CA VAL A 39 -20.55 -4.68 -9.43
C VAL A 39 -19.67 -3.46 -9.73
N HIS A 40 -18.37 -3.50 -9.40
CA HIS A 40 -17.46 -2.42 -9.77
C HIS A 40 -17.20 -2.36 -11.28
N TYR A 41 -17.04 -3.51 -11.95
CA TYR A 41 -16.89 -3.55 -13.40
C TYR A 41 -18.15 -3.01 -14.10
N ALA A 42 -19.34 -3.34 -13.61
CA ALA A 42 -20.60 -2.78 -14.11
C ALA A 42 -20.65 -1.24 -13.97
N SER A 43 -20.26 -0.69 -12.82
CA SER A 43 -20.25 0.77 -12.63
C SER A 43 -19.22 1.48 -13.52
N LEU A 44 -18.05 0.87 -13.76
CA LEU A 44 -17.06 1.38 -14.71
C LEU A 44 -17.57 1.36 -16.16
N LEU A 45 -18.29 0.32 -16.58
CA LEU A 45 -18.87 0.25 -17.94
C LEU A 45 -19.94 1.33 -18.16
N VAL A 46 -20.84 1.55 -17.22
CA VAL A 46 -21.88 2.60 -17.37
C VAL A 46 -21.32 4.01 -17.25
N LYS A 47 -20.29 4.23 -16.41
CA LYS A 47 -19.48 5.46 -16.39
C LYS A 47 -18.79 5.72 -17.74
N LYS A 48 -18.39 4.67 -18.47
CA LYS A 48 -17.90 4.75 -19.86
C LYS A 48 -19.00 4.85 -20.93
N GLY A 49 -20.27 4.99 -20.52
CA GLY A 49 -21.39 5.29 -21.39
C GLY A 49 -22.12 4.08 -21.99
N LEU A 50 -21.77 2.85 -21.63
CA LEU A 50 -22.50 1.66 -22.10
C LEU A 50 -23.93 1.63 -21.55
N LYS A 51 -24.90 1.25 -22.38
CA LYS A 51 -26.35 1.33 -22.06
C LYS A 51 -27.08 -0.01 -21.96
N LYS A 52 -26.36 -1.14 -21.96
CA LYS A 52 -26.93 -2.50 -21.91
C LYS A 52 -26.12 -3.47 -21.05
N VAL A 53 -25.63 -3.00 -19.91
CA VAL A 53 -24.91 -3.84 -18.94
C VAL A 53 -25.93 -4.65 -18.12
N ILE A 54 -25.69 -5.95 -17.96
CA ILE A 54 -26.50 -6.85 -17.13
C ILE A 54 -25.59 -7.65 -16.20
N VAL A 55 -25.84 -7.58 -14.89
CA VAL A 55 -25.19 -8.44 -13.88
C VAL A 55 -26.12 -9.60 -13.54
N LEU A 56 -25.58 -10.82 -13.50
CA LEU A 56 -26.25 -12.02 -12.98
C LEU A 56 -25.68 -12.37 -11.60
N GLU A 57 -26.53 -12.40 -10.58
CA GLU A 57 -26.16 -12.77 -9.21
C GLU A 57 -27.03 -13.95 -8.75
N ALA A 58 -26.39 -14.99 -8.19
CA ALA A 58 -27.05 -16.19 -7.71
C ALA A 58 -27.77 -15.97 -6.37
N LEU A 59 -27.31 -15.00 -5.58
CA LEU A 59 -27.91 -14.57 -4.32
C LEU A 59 -28.98 -13.49 -4.53
N ASP A 60 -29.66 -13.11 -3.45
CA ASP A 60 -30.56 -11.96 -3.33
C ASP A 60 -29.83 -10.64 -2.98
N ARG A 61 -28.50 -10.67 -2.88
CA ARG A 61 -27.65 -9.53 -2.52
C ARG A 61 -26.39 -9.44 -3.37
N VAL A 62 -25.83 -8.23 -3.49
CA VAL A 62 -24.49 -7.98 -4.03
C VAL A 62 -23.39 -8.21 -2.97
N GLY A 63 -22.12 -8.10 -3.40
CA GLY A 63 -20.94 -8.06 -2.53
C GLY A 63 -20.26 -9.41 -2.32
N GLY A 64 -20.94 -10.53 -2.59
CA GLY A 64 -20.34 -11.88 -2.63
C GLY A 64 -19.58 -12.25 -1.34
N LYS A 65 -18.23 -12.30 -1.42
CA LYS A 65 -17.33 -12.57 -0.29
C LYS A 65 -17.25 -11.44 0.74
N SER A 66 -17.59 -10.20 0.36
CA SER A 66 -17.96 -9.17 1.34
C SER A 66 -19.35 -9.51 1.85
N ARG A 67 -19.37 -10.18 3.00
CA ARG A 67 -20.57 -10.54 3.75
C ARG A 67 -20.43 -10.00 5.17
N THR A 68 -21.36 -9.13 5.54
CA THR A 68 -21.41 -8.49 6.85
C THR A 68 -22.77 -8.80 7.46
N GLU A 69 -22.80 -9.45 8.62
CA GLU A 69 -24.01 -9.52 9.45
C GLU A 69 -24.00 -8.31 10.41
N ILE A 70 -25.13 -7.64 10.61
CA ILE A 70 -25.24 -6.52 11.57
C ILE A 70 -26.05 -7.00 12.77
N ASP A 71 -25.52 -6.85 13.98
CA ASP A 71 -26.24 -7.23 15.19
C ASP A 71 -27.22 -6.14 15.67
N LYS A 72 -27.98 -6.47 16.73
CA LYS A 72 -29.01 -5.60 17.33
C LYS A 72 -28.48 -4.26 17.87
N ASP A 73 -27.18 -4.16 18.14
CA ASP A 73 -26.54 -2.95 18.67
C ASP A 73 -25.81 -2.18 17.55
N GLY A 74 -25.91 -2.64 16.31
CA GLY A 74 -25.33 -2.02 15.11
C GLY A 74 -23.89 -2.42 14.81
N ILE A 75 -23.33 -3.43 15.50
CA ILE A 75 -21.94 -3.84 15.29
C ILE A 75 -21.84 -4.73 14.02
N PRO A 76 -20.91 -4.45 13.09
CA PRO A 76 -20.73 -5.26 11.88
C PRO A 76 -19.83 -6.49 12.13
N HIS A 77 -20.42 -7.67 12.00
CA HIS A 77 -19.76 -8.97 12.05
C HIS A 77 -19.36 -9.42 10.66
N GLU A 78 -18.11 -9.10 10.28
CA GLU A 78 -17.56 -9.49 8.98
C GLU A 78 -17.32 -11.01 8.87
N MET A 79 -18.22 -11.68 8.14
CA MET A 79 -18.16 -13.10 7.82
C MET A 79 -17.10 -13.44 6.77
N GLY A 80 -16.62 -12.43 6.01
CA GLY A 80 -15.63 -12.60 4.96
C GLY A 80 -14.62 -11.45 4.95
N THR A 81 -14.79 -10.48 4.05
CA THR A 81 -13.91 -9.30 3.98
C THR A 81 -13.91 -8.50 5.28
N CYS A 82 -12.75 -8.42 5.94
CA CYS A 82 -12.60 -7.72 7.23
C CYS A 82 -11.57 -6.58 7.22
N TYR A 83 -10.55 -6.61 6.35
CA TYR A 83 -9.42 -5.67 6.39
C TYR A 83 -9.05 -5.06 5.03
N ALA A 84 -8.60 -3.82 5.12
CA ALA A 84 -7.88 -3.06 4.10
C ALA A 84 -6.65 -2.43 4.75
N ASN A 85 -5.58 -2.18 4.00
CA ASN A 85 -4.42 -1.45 4.50
C ASN A 85 -4.30 -0.07 3.83
N GLY A 86 -3.37 0.76 4.30
CA GLY A 86 -3.17 2.12 3.81
C GLY A 86 -2.88 2.25 2.30
N ILE A 87 -2.42 1.20 1.60
CA ILE A 87 -2.17 1.28 0.15
C ILE A 87 -3.43 1.05 -0.70
N TYR A 88 -4.56 0.61 -0.13
CA TYR A 88 -5.82 0.35 -0.85
C TYR A 88 -6.61 1.63 -1.22
N GLY A 89 -5.92 2.69 -1.68
CA GLY A 89 -6.51 3.96 -2.13
C GLY A 89 -7.85 3.83 -2.87
N PRO A 90 -7.95 3.00 -3.93
CA PRO A 90 -9.19 2.83 -4.69
C PRO A 90 -10.41 2.28 -3.91
N ILE A 91 -10.22 1.59 -2.78
CA ILE A 91 -11.34 1.23 -1.89
C ILE A 91 -11.80 2.45 -1.11
N PHE A 92 -10.88 3.27 -0.61
CA PHE A 92 -11.22 4.52 0.07
C PHE A 92 -11.86 5.52 -0.88
N ASP A 93 -11.43 5.59 -2.14
CA ASP A 93 -12.05 6.40 -3.20
C ASP A 93 -13.50 5.98 -3.46
N LEU A 94 -13.78 4.67 -3.58
CA LEU A 94 -15.14 4.16 -3.72
C LEU A 94 -16.01 4.42 -2.48
N ILE A 95 -15.46 4.33 -1.27
CA ILE A 95 -16.21 4.63 -0.04
C ILE A 95 -16.54 6.11 0.04
N ASN A 96 -15.56 6.99 -0.22
CA ASN A 96 -15.78 8.43 -0.29
C ASN A 96 -16.84 8.81 -1.35
N GLN A 97 -16.88 8.09 -2.48
CA GLN A 97 -17.85 8.33 -3.57
C GLN A 97 -19.26 7.78 -3.28
N TYR A 98 -19.37 6.57 -2.73
CA TYR A 98 -20.64 5.82 -2.70
C TYR A 98 -21.20 5.56 -1.30
N ASP A 99 -20.37 5.53 -0.26
CA ASP A 99 -20.79 5.25 1.11
C ASP A 99 -20.03 6.10 2.14
N PRO A 100 -20.02 7.45 2.02
CA PRO A 100 -19.19 8.32 2.86
C PRO A 100 -19.58 8.33 4.35
N THR A 101 -20.73 7.72 4.69
CA THR A 101 -21.17 7.47 6.08
C THR A 101 -20.55 6.22 6.71
N ASN A 102 -19.77 5.44 5.95
CA ASN A 102 -19.16 4.20 6.38
C ASN A 102 -17.73 4.46 6.87
N GLU A 103 -17.65 5.11 8.03
CA GLU A 103 -16.42 5.64 8.61
C GLU A 103 -15.32 4.57 8.75
N LYS A 104 -14.07 4.96 8.49
CA LYS A 104 -12.88 4.13 8.73
C LYS A 104 -12.68 3.88 10.21
N PHE A 105 -12.58 2.61 10.60
CA PHE A 105 -12.07 2.19 11.89
C PHE A 105 -10.64 1.67 11.73
N VAL A 106 -9.68 2.26 12.46
CA VAL A 106 -8.29 1.79 12.53
C VAL A 106 -8.21 0.66 13.56
N TRP A 107 -7.61 -0.46 13.19
CA TRP A 107 -7.39 -1.58 14.10
C TRP A 107 -6.09 -1.40 14.89
N PRO A 108 -6.17 -1.28 16.23
CA PRO A 108 -5.01 -1.13 17.12
C PRO A 108 -4.29 -2.48 17.32
N VAL A 109 -3.88 -3.14 16.23
CA VAL A 109 -3.27 -4.48 16.26
C VAL A 109 -1.96 -4.54 17.06
N ASN A 110 -1.28 -3.40 17.21
CA ASN A 110 -0.04 -3.26 17.96
C ASN A 110 -0.25 -2.84 19.43
N GLU A 111 -1.50 -2.65 19.89
CA GLU A 111 -1.76 -2.31 21.30
C GLU A 111 -1.70 -3.57 22.19
N PRO A 112 -0.93 -3.55 23.30
CA PRO A 112 -0.76 -4.71 24.17
C PRO A 112 -2.08 -5.31 24.68
N GLY A 113 -2.29 -6.58 24.34
CA GLY A 113 -3.45 -7.38 24.72
C GLY A 113 -4.64 -7.34 23.76
N TYR A 114 -4.63 -6.46 22.73
CA TYR A 114 -5.76 -6.31 21.81
C TYR A 114 -5.90 -7.50 20.85
N VAL A 115 -4.78 -7.93 20.25
CA VAL A 115 -4.64 -9.24 19.61
C VAL A 115 -3.79 -10.15 20.50
N LYS A 116 -4.24 -11.39 20.74
CA LYS A 116 -3.52 -12.42 21.51
C LYS A 116 -3.25 -13.67 20.68
N ILE A 117 -2.10 -14.28 20.88
CA ILE A 117 -1.62 -15.47 20.17
C ILE A 117 -1.47 -16.62 21.17
N MET A 118 -1.96 -17.81 20.83
CA MET A 118 -2.14 -18.94 21.76
C MET A 118 -1.71 -20.31 21.20
N GLY A 119 -1.69 -21.31 22.08
CA GLY A 119 -1.42 -22.72 21.77
C GLY A 119 0.00 -22.96 21.26
N GLU A 120 0.14 -23.91 20.32
CA GLU A 120 1.44 -24.30 19.76
C GLU A 120 2.18 -23.11 19.10
N SER A 121 1.45 -22.10 18.63
CA SER A 121 1.97 -20.84 18.09
C SER A 121 2.90 -20.11 19.06
N ILE A 122 2.66 -20.21 20.37
CA ILE A 122 3.55 -19.68 21.42
C ILE A 122 4.38 -20.77 22.10
N GLY A 123 4.32 -22.03 21.65
CA GLY A 123 4.95 -23.17 22.32
C GLY A 123 4.23 -23.63 23.59
N ALA A 124 2.96 -23.26 23.76
CA ALA A 124 2.07 -23.87 24.76
C ALA A 124 1.35 -25.08 24.15
N THR A 125 0.69 -25.89 24.96
CA THR A 125 -0.21 -26.94 24.44
C THR A 125 -1.50 -26.34 23.93
N ASP A 126 -2.04 -26.88 22.85
CA ASP A 126 -3.27 -26.40 22.21
C ASP A 126 -4.56 -26.56 23.05
N THR A 127 -4.45 -27.29 24.17
CA THR A 127 -5.47 -27.53 25.22
C THR A 127 -5.26 -26.66 26.47
N ASP A 128 -4.37 -25.65 26.42
CA ASP A 128 -4.21 -24.65 27.47
C ASP A 128 -5.02 -23.39 27.11
N PRO A 129 -6.16 -23.12 27.79
CA PRO A 129 -7.00 -21.97 27.50
C PRO A 129 -6.53 -20.68 28.19
N LEU A 130 -5.37 -20.66 28.84
CA LEU A 130 -4.85 -19.52 29.62
C LEU A 130 -3.56 -18.94 29.02
N SER A 131 -2.62 -19.79 28.60
CA SER A 131 -1.33 -19.34 28.08
C SER A 131 -1.47 -18.56 26.76
N ASN A 132 -1.11 -17.27 26.80
CA ASN A 132 -1.20 -16.35 25.67
C ASN A 132 -0.02 -15.35 25.67
N LEU A 133 0.31 -14.81 24.50
CA LEU A 133 1.12 -13.60 24.33
C LEU A 133 0.32 -12.60 23.50
N ASP A 134 0.40 -11.30 23.80
CA ASP A 134 -0.11 -10.30 22.85
C ASP A 134 0.73 -10.26 21.56
N TYR A 135 0.14 -9.75 20.48
CA TYR A 135 0.78 -9.73 19.16
C TYR A 135 2.14 -8.98 19.12
N PRO A 136 2.33 -7.82 19.77
CA PRO A 136 3.66 -7.21 19.94
C PRO A 136 4.69 -8.15 20.58
N HIS A 137 4.39 -8.74 21.75
CA HIS A 137 5.33 -9.65 22.43
C HIS A 137 5.54 -10.96 21.65
N TYR A 138 4.53 -11.46 20.93
CA TYR A 138 4.67 -12.59 20.01
C TYR A 138 5.68 -12.29 18.90
N ASN A 139 5.63 -11.11 18.28
CA ASN A 139 6.60 -10.73 17.25
C ASN A 139 8.01 -10.60 17.82
N ILE A 140 8.19 -9.88 18.93
CA ILE A 140 9.50 -9.72 19.58
C ILE A 140 10.10 -11.10 19.90
N ARG A 141 9.30 -12.05 20.39
CA ARG A 141 9.72 -13.43 20.62
C ARG A 141 10.04 -14.20 19.34
N SER A 142 9.24 -14.04 18.28
CA SER A 142 9.51 -14.67 16.96
C SER A 142 10.82 -14.15 16.36
N ILE A 143 11.10 -12.85 16.46
CA ILE A 143 12.35 -12.22 16.03
C ILE A 143 13.52 -12.75 16.85
N ALA A 144 13.39 -12.82 18.18
CA ALA A 144 14.44 -13.32 19.07
C ALA A 144 14.79 -14.80 18.84
N LEU A 145 13.78 -15.65 18.58
CA LEU A 145 13.98 -17.07 18.24
C LEU A 145 14.63 -17.26 16.87
N ASN A 146 14.37 -16.34 15.92
CA ASN A 146 14.95 -16.34 14.58
C ASN A 146 16.22 -15.48 14.43
N ALA A 147 16.74 -14.92 15.53
CA ALA A 147 17.96 -14.13 15.51
C ALA A 147 19.19 -14.99 15.19
N PRO A 148 20.25 -14.42 14.60
CA PRO A 148 21.56 -15.07 14.50
C PRO A 148 22.09 -15.54 15.87
N PRO A 149 22.82 -16.66 15.98
CA PRO A 149 23.33 -17.20 17.25
C PRO A 149 24.14 -16.20 18.09
N GLU A 150 24.75 -15.20 17.45
CA GLU A 150 25.50 -14.09 18.04
C GLU A 150 24.60 -13.15 18.86
N LEU A 151 23.32 -13.05 18.50
CA LEU A 151 22.30 -12.20 19.14
C LEU A 151 21.41 -12.96 20.11
N GLN A 152 21.07 -14.23 19.82
CA GLN A 152 20.07 -15.04 20.55
C GLN A 152 20.18 -15.09 22.07
N ARG A 153 21.37 -14.86 22.66
CA ARG A 153 21.61 -15.03 24.10
C ARG A 153 21.39 -13.77 24.95
N SER A 154 21.35 -12.58 24.34
CA SER A 154 21.26 -11.32 25.10
C SER A 154 20.79 -10.11 24.28
N ALA A 155 20.19 -10.30 23.10
CA ALA A 155 19.71 -9.19 22.28
C ALA A 155 18.69 -8.32 23.03
N ASN A 156 18.92 -7.01 23.04
CA ASN A 156 17.97 -6.02 23.53
C ASN A 156 16.91 -5.69 22.44
N VAL A 157 15.92 -4.86 22.78
CA VAL A 157 14.82 -4.52 21.84
C VAL A 157 15.34 -3.80 20.59
N THR A 158 16.26 -2.84 20.73
CA THR A 158 16.91 -2.15 19.60
C THR A 158 17.56 -3.15 18.65
N GLN A 159 18.41 -4.06 19.14
CA GLN A 159 19.10 -5.06 18.31
C GLN A 159 18.14 -6.01 17.57
N LEU A 160 16.98 -6.31 18.15
CA LEU A 160 15.93 -7.09 17.49
C LEU A 160 15.18 -6.25 16.44
N GLN A 161 14.96 -4.96 16.68
CA GLN A 161 14.43 -4.05 15.67
C GLN A 161 15.42 -3.87 14.50
N ASP A 162 16.72 -3.74 14.76
CA ASP A 162 17.77 -3.60 13.73
C ASP A 162 17.86 -4.83 12.83
N LEU A 163 17.73 -6.02 13.42
CA LEU A 163 17.62 -7.26 12.67
C LEU A 163 16.40 -7.26 11.72
N VAL A 164 15.25 -6.75 12.18
CA VAL A 164 14.05 -6.59 11.34
C VAL A 164 14.27 -5.54 10.26
N ARG A 165 14.81 -4.36 10.60
CA ARG A 165 15.12 -3.26 9.67
C ARG A 165 16.03 -3.74 8.52
N LEU A 166 17.12 -4.43 8.87
CA LEU A 166 18.06 -5.06 7.92
C LEU A 166 17.37 -6.07 7.00
N GLN A 167 16.50 -6.93 7.56
CA GLN A 167 15.80 -7.95 6.78
C GLN A 167 14.65 -7.38 5.94
N ILE A 168 14.02 -6.27 6.33
CA ILE A 168 13.10 -5.50 5.48
C ILE A 168 13.87 -4.91 4.28
N GLY A 169 15.02 -4.27 4.52
CA GLY A 169 15.88 -3.75 3.43
C GLY A 169 16.29 -4.84 2.44
N ARG A 170 16.76 -5.98 2.96
CA ARG A 170 17.11 -7.17 2.15
C ARG A 170 15.91 -7.74 1.39
N TYR A 171 14.73 -7.81 2.01
CA TYR A 171 13.49 -8.24 1.37
C TYR A 171 13.10 -7.33 0.20
N ILE A 172 13.15 -6.01 0.39
CA ILE A 172 12.83 -5.02 -0.66
C ILE A 172 13.83 -5.10 -1.82
N GLY A 173 15.13 -5.22 -1.51
CA GLY A 173 16.18 -5.42 -2.53
C GLY A 173 15.95 -6.68 -3.37
N LEU A 174 15.66 -7.81 -2.73
CA LEU A 174 15.32 -9.06 -3.41
C LEU A 174 14.06 -8.96 -4.25
N HIS A 175 12.98 -8.38 -3.72
CA HIS A 175 11.73 -8.19 -4.44
C HIS A 175 11.94 -7.36 -5.72
N ASN A 176 12.67 -6.24 -5.60
CA ASN A 176 13.03 -5.38 -6.73
C ASN A 176 13.95 -6.08 -7.75
N ALA A 177 14.85 -6.97 -7.31
CA ALA A 177 15.69 -7.77 -8.21
C ALA A 177 14.88 -8.83 -9.00
N ILE A 178 13.88 -9.45 -8.36
CA ILE A 178 13.03 -10.49 -8.96
C ILE A 178 12.00 -9.89 -9.93
N PHE A 179 11.35 -8.79 -9.55
CA PHE A 179 10.17 -8.24 -10.25
C PHE A 179 10.35 -6.82 -10.82
N GLY A 180 11.37 -6.08 -10.40
CA GLY A 180 11.49 -4.63 -10.62
C GLY A 180 10.65 -3.78 -9.65
N LYS A 181 10.80 -2.45 -9.71
CA LYS A 181 9.83 -1.52 -9.08
C LYS A 181 8.55 -1.53 -9.94
N TYR A 182 7.36 -1.79 -9.36
CA TYR A 182 6.08 -1.72 -10.08
C TYR A 182 4.95 -1.17 -9.20
N PRO A 183 3.84 -0.62 -9.76
CA PRO A 183 2.70 -0.18 -8.96
C PRO A 183 1.88 -1.37 -8.44
N TYR A 184 1.46 -1.33 -7.16
CA TYR A 184 0.71 -2.42 -6.52
C TYR A 184 -0.37 -3.05 -7.42
N GLY A 185 -0.15 -4.31 -7.78
CA GLY A 185 -0.76 -4.97 -8.95
C GLY A 185 -0.20 -6.38 -9.11
N LEU A 186 -0.46 -7.05 -10.24
CA LEU A 186 0.22 -8.31 -10.58
C LEU A 186 1.71 -8.00 -10.81
N PRO A 187 2.66 -8.72 -10.18
CA PRO A 187 4.07 -8.60 -10.53
C PRO A 187 4.34 -8.89 -12.01
N PRO A 188 5.34 -8.24 -12.62
CA PRO A 188 5.94 -8.71 -13.87
C PRO A 188 6.42 -10.18 -13.77
N PRO A 189 6.58 -10.91 -14.90
CA PRO A 189 7.18 -12.23 -14.87
C PRO A 189 8.61 -12.19 -14.28
N PRO A 190 8.97 -13.08 -13.34
CA PRO A 190 10.35 -13.24 -12.89
C PRO A 190 11.30 -13.48 -14.07
N LYS A 191 12.43 -12.77 -14.09
CA LYS A 191 13.50 -12.99 -15.09
C LYS A 191 14.19 -14.34 -14.91
N ASP A 192 14.32 -14.78 -13.66
CA ASP A 192 14.68 -16.13 -13.26
C ASP A 192 13.60 -16.66 -12.30
N TRP A 193 13.13 -17.87 -12.54
CA TRP A 193 12.16 -18.55 -11.68
C TRP A 193 12.81 -19.33 -10.55
N SER A 194 14.07 -19.73 -10.68
CA SER A 194 14.76 -20.61 -9.73
C SER A 194 14.89 -19.96 -8.34
N VAL A 195 15.06 -18.63 -8.31
CA VAL A 195 15.17 -17.83 -7.09
C VAL A 195 13.87 -17.72 -6.28
N ILE A 196 12.71 -18.07 -6.86
CA ILE A 196 11.41 -18.20 -6.15
C ILE A 196 10.77 -19.58 -6.30
N ASP A 197 11.51 -20.59 -6.78
CA ASP A 197 11.02 -21.95 -6.95
C ASP A 197 11.00 -22.75 -5.64
N MET A 198 10.24 -22.25 -4.66
CA MET A 198 10.17 -22.77 -3.30
C MET A 198 8.93 -22.25 -2.57
N THR A 199 8.67 -22.77 -1.36
CA THR A 199 7.62 -22.24 -0.49
C THR A 199 8.09 -20.95 0.20
N ALA A 200 7.15 -20.15 0.69
CA ALA A 200 7.43 -18.88 1.34
C ALA A 200 8.43 -19.02 2.51
N MET A 201 8.21 -20.00 3.39
CA MET A 201 9.11 -20.32 4.51
C MET A 201 10.53 -20.68 4.04
N GLU A 202 10.66 -21.45 2.95
CA GLU A 202 11.97 -21.81 2.41
C GLU A 202 12.70 -20.61 1.78
N PHE A 203 11.95 -19.69 1.14
CA PHE A 203 12.49 -18.42 0.66
C PHE A 203 13.00 -17.55 1.81
N LEU A 204 12.27 -17.46 2.93
CA LEU A 204 12.71 -16.70 4.11
C LEU A 204 14.01 -17.26 4.71
N ARG A 205 14.14 -18.59 4.78
CA ARG A 205 15.36 -19.26 5.26
C ARG A 205 16.55 -19.02 4.34
N ARG A 206 16.42 -19.29 3.04
CA ARG A 206 17.52 -19.16 2.08
C ARG A 206 18.07 -17.74 1.96
N ASN A 207 17.22 -16.73 2.13
CA ASN A 207 17.59 -15.32 1.99
C ASN A 207 17.91 -14.62 3.32
N ASN A 208 17.94 -15.35 4.45
CA ASN A 208 18.15 -14.79 5.79
C ASN A 208 17.14 -13.64 6.10
N LEU A 209 15.85 -13.98 6.07
CA LEU A 209 14.69 -13.10 6.28
C LEU A 209 13.75 -13.62 7.42
N MET A 210 14.25 -14.51 8.27
CA MET A 210 13.46 -15.21 9.28
C MET A 210 12.93 -14.34 10.43
N ALA A 211 13.50 -13.15 10.67
CA ALA A 211 12.95 -12.18 11.62
C ALA A 211 11.56 -11.66 11.20
N LEU A 212 11.22 -11.77 9.90
CA LEU A 212 9.92 -11.39 9.37
C LEU A 212 8.83 -12.44 9.62
N GLU A 213 9.17 -13.66 10.10
CA GLU A 213 8.24 -14.79 10.20
C GLU A 213 6.97 -14.45 10.99
N GLY A 214 7.08 -13.92 12.21
CA GLY A 214 5.93 -13.62 13.07
C GLY A 214 4.94 -12.66 12.42
N THR A 215 5.45 -11.60 11.79
CA THR A 215 4.64 -10.63 11.04
C THR A 215 3.97 -11.29 9.84
N LEU A 216 4.70 -12.09 9.07
CA LEU A 216 4.20 -12.79 7.88
C LEU A 216 3.14 -13.85 8.23
N ARG A 217 3.22 -14.49 9.40
CA ARG A 217 2.18 -15.39 9.89
C ARG A 217 0.87 -14.66 10.19
N PHE A 218 0.92 -13.41 10.64
CA PHE A 218 -0.27 -12.59 10.84
C PHE A 218 -0.76 -11.89 9.56
N SER A 219 0.14 -11.38 8.71
CA SER A 219 -0.23 -10.56 7.54
C SER A 219 -0.63 -11.38 6.31
N LEU A 220 -0.04 -12.57 6.09
CA LEU A 220 -0.35 -13.47 4.98
C LEU A 220 -1.19 -14.67 5.46
N GLN A 221 -0.64 -15.46 6.38
CA GLN A 221 -1.19 -16.77 6.72
C GLN A 221 -2.53 -16.65 7.45
N GLN A 222 -2.60 -15.90 8.56
CA GLN A 222 -3.85 -15.71 9.32
C GLN A 222 -4.97 -15.05 8.51
N GLN A 223 -4.62 -14.24 7.50
CA GLN A 223 -5.58 -13.61 6.60
C GLN A 223 -6.06 -14.54 5.48
N GLY A 224 -5.46 -15.73 5.35
CA GLY A 224 -5.96 -16.82 4.51
C GLY A 224 -5.22 -17.07 3.21
N TYR A 225 -4.08 -16.42 2.99
CA TYR A 225 -3.35 -16.47 1.72
C TYR A 225 -2.28 -17.56 1.67
N GLY A 226 -2.60 -18.72 2.25
CA GLY A 226 -1.73 -19.87 2.35
C GLY A 226 -0.86 -19.91 3.61
N VAL A 227 -0.45 -21.12 3.98
CA VAL A 227 0.43 -21.39 5.11
C VAL A 227 1.88 -21.24 4.65
N LEU A 228 2.74 -20.55 5.42
CA LEU A 228 4.12 -20.23 4.98
C LEU A 228 4.92 -21.48 4.58
N GLU A 229 4.69 -22.60 5.27
CA GLU A 229 5.31 -23.90 4.99
C GLU A 229 4.98 -24.47 3.60
N THR A 230 3.77 -24.24 3.06
CA THR A 230 3.28 -24.87 1.81
C THR A 230 3.09 -23.90 0.64
N ILE A 231 2.79 -22.63 0.91
CA ILE A 231 2.44 -21.67 -0.14
C ILE A 231 3.66 -21.27 -0.99
N PRO A 232 3.56 -21.16 -2.33
CA PRO A 232 4.62 -20.60 -3.17
C PRO A 232 5.14 -19.24 -2.68
N ALA A 233 6.46 -19.07 -2.69
CA ALA A 233 7.11 -17.80 -2.34
C ALA A 233 6.60 -16.62 -3.19
N PHE A 234 6.23 -16.87 -4.45
CA PHE A 234 5.57 -15.92 -5.34
C PHE A 234 4.36 -15.22 -4.70
N TYR A 235 3.51 -15.95 -3.95
CA TYR A 235 2.30 -15.37 -3.36
C TYR A 235 2.59 -14.56 -2.10
N MET A 236 3.56 -14.97 -1.29
CA MET A 236 4.07 -14.14 -0.19
C MET A 236 4.64 -12.82 -0.75
N LEU A 237 5.46 -12.89 -1.79
CA LEU A 237 6.09 -11.73 -2.41
C LEU A 237 5.06 -10.78 -3.05
N TRP A 238 4.06 -11.30 -3.76
CA TRP A 238 2.96 -10.52 -4.33
C TRP A 238 2.10 -9.86 -3.25
N TRP A 239 1.76 -10.59 -2.19
CA TRP A 239 0.96 -10.06 -1.08
C TRP A 239 1.71 -8.94 -0.34
N MET A 240 2.94 -9.20 0.10
CA MET A 240 3.81 -8.30 0.87
C MET A 240 4.66 -7.39 -0.02
N HIS A 241 4.01 -6.64 -0.91
CA HIS A 241 4.69 -5.68 -1.78
C HIS A 241 5.50 -4.63 -0.98
N PRO A 242 6.69 -4.19 -1.44
CA PRO A 242 7.55 -3.22 -0.75
C PRO A 242 6.86 -2.01 -0.14
N ASP A 243 5.89 -1.41 -0.86
CA ASP A 243 5.03 -0.32 -0.36
C ASP A 243 4.41 -0.55 1.03
N GLN A 244 4.15 -1.79 1.46
CA GLN A 244 3.58 -2.09 2.78
C GLN A 244 4.59 -1.95 3.93
N PHE A 245 5.88 -2.04 3.62
CA PHE A 245 6.96 -1.77 4.59
C PHE A 245 7.42 -0.32 4.51
N LEU A 246 7.41 0.26 3.30
CA LEU A 246 7.85 1.65 3.08
C LEU A 246 6.83 2.66 3.62
N LYS A 247 5.52 2.44 3.45
CA LYS A 247 4.50 3.42 3.85
C LYS A 247 3.98 3.11 5.25
N LYS A 248 3.80 4.15 6.09
CA LYS A 248 3.15 4.11 7.42
C LYS A 248 1.67 3.69 7.26
N THR A 249 1.40 2.38 7.11
CA THR A 249 0.04 1.86 6.87
C THR A 249 -0.63 1.30 8.13
N ASN A 250 -1.79 1.85 8.47
CA ASN A 250 -2.73 1.21 9.40
C ASN A 250 -3.54 0.09 8.70
N VAL A 251 -4.10 -0.81 9.52
CA VAL A 251 -5.14 -1.77 9.13
C VAL A 251 -6.52 -1.14 9.40
N PHE A 252 -7.43 -1.27 8.45
CA PHE A 252 -8.74 -0.61 8.45
C PHE A 252 -9.91 -1.60 8.25
N SER A 253 -11.00 -1.36 8.95
CA SER A 253 -12.34 -1.80 8.54
C SER A 253 -13.29 -0.59 8.54
N PHE A 254 -14.60 -0.82 8.37
CA PHE A 254 -15.58 0.25 8.21
C PHE A 254 -16.80 0.05 9.13
N ARG A 255 -17.35 1.14 9.68
CA ARG A 255 -18.37 1.10 10.75
C ARG A 255 -19.71 0.45 10.37
N LYS A 256 -20.05 0.40 9.08
CA LYS A 256 -21.22 -0.29 8.50
C LYS A 256 -20.82 -1.57 7.74
N GLY A 257 -19.54 -1.92 7.79
CA GLY A 257 -18.92 -3.08 7.15
C GLY A 257 -18.74 -2.99 5.63
N TYR A 258 -18.04 -3.99 5.09
CA TYR A 258 -17.66 -4.07 3.68
C TYR A 258 -18.84 -4.35 2.74
N GLN A 259 -19.90 -5.03 3.20
CA GLN A 259 -21.09 -5.27 2.36
C GLN A 259 -21.86 -3.97 2.07
N SER A 260 -21.81 -2.98 2.98
CA SER A 260 -22.48 -1.68 2.80
C SER A 260 -21.93 -0.92 1.58
N LEU A 261 -20.61 -0.95 1.34
CA LEU A 261 -20.00 -0.34 0.15
C LEU A 261 -20.58 -0.88 -1.17
N TRP A 262 -20.62 -2.20 -1.34
CA TRP A 262 -21.09 -2.81 -2.59
C TRP A 262 -22.59 -2.59 -2.80
N THR A 263 -23.34 -2.54 -1.70
CA THR A 263 -24.78 -2.25 -1.72
C THR A 263 -25.04 -0.79 -2.13
N SER A 264 -24.32 0.17 -1.57
CA SER A 264 -24.46 1.59 -1.92
C SER A 264 -23.96 1.91 -3.33
N LEU A 265 -22.85 1.29 -3.77
CA LEU A 265 -22.34 1.41 -5.14
C LEU A 265 -23.32 0.83 -6.17
N HIS A 266 -23.96 -0.29 -5.85
CA HIS A 266 -25.00 -0.91 -6.66
C HIS A 266 -26.25 -0.03 -6.74
N ALA A 267 -26.76 0.45 -5.59
CA ALA A 267 -27.93 1.33 -5.53
C ALA A 267 -27.72 2.64 -6.30
N ALA A 268 -26.52 3.24 -6.22
CA ALA A 268 -26.17 4.45 -6.97
C ALA A 268 -26.17 4.28 -8.50
N HIS A 269 -26.29 3.04 -9.01
CA HIS A 269 -26.35 2.71 -10.43
C HIS A 269 -27.55 1.79 -10.78
N GLU A 270 -28.56 1.68 -9.92
CA GLU A 270 -29.71 0.76 -10.12
C GLU A 270 -30.54 1.05 -11.39
N HIS A 271 -30.43 2.27 -11.95
CA HIS A 271 -31.05 2.67 -13.21
C HIS A 271 -30.08 2.62 -14.42
N ASP A 272 -28.77 2.50 -14.19
CA ASP A 272 -27.75 2.47 -15.25
C ASP A 272 -27.46 1.06 -15.77
N PHE A 273 -27.45 0.05 -14.89
CA PHE A 273 -27.29 -1.36 -15.27
C PHE A 273 -28.32 -2.26 -14.60
N LYS A 274 -28.80 -3.28 -15.32
CA LYS A 274 -29.74 -4.25 -14.75
C LYS A 274 -28.98 -5.27 -13.93
N THR A 275 -29.43 -5.55 -12.71
CA THR A 275 -29.05 -6.78 -11.99
C THR A 275 -30.20 -7.77 -12.02
N ILE A 276 -29.90 -9.05 -12.23
CA ILE A 276 -30.84 -10.15 -12.03
C ILE A 276 -30.33 -10.94 -10.82
N PHE A 277 -30.98 -10.73 -9.68
CA PHE A 277 -30.76 -11.50 -8.46
C PHE A 277 -31.41 -12.87 -8.55
N LEU A 278 -30.97 -13.79 -7.68
CA LEU A 278 -31.51 -15.15 -7.56
C LEU A 278 -31.47 -15.93 -8.89
N ALA A 279 -30.44 -15.63 -9.70
CA ALA A 279 -30.23 -16.09 -11.06
C ALA A 279 -28.81 -16.67 -11.22
N LYS A 280 -28.64 -17.94 -10.84
CA LYS A 280 -27.36 -18.65 -10.96
C LYS A 280 -27.05 -18.91 -12.44
N ALA A 281 -25.91 -18.42 -12.94
CA ALA A 281 -25.42 -18.85 -14.26
C ALA A 281 -25.14 -20.37 -14.26
N VAL A 282 -25.61 -21.05 -15.31
CA VAL A 282 -25.47 -22.51 -15.48
C VAL A 282 -24.75 -22.90 -16.76
N ALA A 283 -24.71 -22.01 -17.76
CA ALA A 283 -23.90 -22.19 -18.96
C ALA A 283 -23.56 -20.84 -19.62
N VAL A 284 -22.39 -20.77 -20.24
CA VAL A 284 -21.85 -19.68 -21.04
C VAL A 284 -21.36 -20.29 -22.35
N ASN A 285 -21.99 -19.93 -23.46
CA ASN A 285 -21.56 -20.29 -24.80
C ASN A 285 -21.15 -19.01 -25.51
N ARG A 286 -19.90 -18.87 -25.91
CA ARG A 286 -19.34 -17.64 -26.49
C ARG A 286 -19.58 -17.61 -27.99
N GLY A 287 -19.71 -18.79 -28.59
CA GLY A 287 -20.08 -18.97 -29.98
C GLY A 287 -18.86 -19.05 -30.89
N ASN A 288 -19.12 -18.88 -32.17
CA ASN A 288 -18.11 -18.84 -33.23
C ASN A 288 -18.45 -17.69 -34.18
N ASP A 289 -17.69 -17.52 -35.27
CA ASP A 289 -17.77 -16.39 -36.23
C ASP A 289 -19.15 -16.11 -36.88
N ARG A 290 -20.21 -16.81 -36.49
CA ARG A 290 -21.59 -16.67 -36.96
C ARG A 290 -22.64 -16.70 -35.83
N LYS A 291 -22.23 -16.75 -34.55
CA LYS A 291 -23.13 -16.79 -33.38
C LYS A 291 -22.62 -15.85 -32.29
N LYS A 292 -23.51 -15.00 -31.78
CA LYS A 292 -23.22 -14.14 -30.62
C LYS A 292 -23.13 -14.95 -29.32
N PRO A 293 -22.37 -14.47 -28.31
CA PRO A 293 -22.35 -15.07 -26.98
C PRO A 293 -23.73 -15.20 -26.34
N ARG A 294 -23.87 -16.18 -25.46
CA ARG A 294 -25.10 -16.56 -24.75
C ARG A 294 -24.77 -16.97 -23.32
N VAL A 295 -25.38 -16.32 -22.34
CA VAL A 295 -25.33 -16.73 -20.94
C VAL A 295 -26.69 -17.27 -20.53
N THR A 296 -26.74 -18.53 -20.12
CA THR A 296 -27.93 -19.21 -19.60
C THR A 296 -27.84 -19.25 -18.07
N TYR A 297 -28.92 -18.85 -17.42
CA TYR A 297 -29.05 -18.83 -15.97
C TYR A 297 -30.32 -19.57 -15.53
N GLN A 298 -30.30 -20.07 -14.30
CA GLN A 298 -31.45 -20.67 -13.63
C GLN A 298 -31.94 -19.76 -12.50
N THR A 299 -33.25 -19.51 -12.43
CA THR A 299 -33.89 -18.80 -11.31
C THR A 299 -33.92 -19.68 -10.05
N ARG A 300 -34.13 -19.09 -8.87
CA ARG A 300 -34.43 -19.85 -7.64
C ARG A 300 -35.67 -20.76 -7.71
N TRP A 301 -36.51 -20.61 -8.74
CA TRP A 301 -37.70 -21.43 -8.97
C TRP A 301 -37.46 -22.56 -9.98
N GLY A 302 -36.26 -22.61 -10.59
CA GLY A 302 -35.84 -23.63 -11.54
C GLY A 302 -35.94 -23.21 -13.01
N ASP A 303 -36.57 -22.07 -13.32
CA ASP A 303 -36.75 -21.58 -14.69
C ASP A 303 -35.41 -21.26 -15.35
N LEU A 304 -35.26 -21.62 -16.62
CA LEU A 304 -34.08 -21.28 -17.42
C LEU A 304 -34.34 -20.02 -18.27
N GLY A 305 -33.47 -19.02 -18.12
CA GLY A 305 -33.39 -17.86 -19.00
C GLY A 305 -32.07 -17.84 -19.76
N THR A 306 -32.07 -17.41 -21.03
CA THR A 306 -30.83 -17.15 -21.78
C THR A 306 -30.77 -15.71 -22.27
N ILE A 307 -29.66 -15.04 -22.01
CA ILE A 307 -29.35 -13.71 -22.55
C ILE A 307 -28.36 -13.88 -23.70
N VAL A 308 -28.73 -13.46 -24.91
CA VAL A 308 -27.76 -13.26 -26.00
C VAL A 308 -27.02 -11.96 -25.74
N ALA A 309 -25.70 -12.02 -25.57
CA ALA A 309 -24.83 -10.88 -25.30
C ALA A 309 -24.05 -10.46 -26.57
N ASP A 310 -23.29 -9.39 -26.44
CA ASP A 310 -22.25 -8.98 -27.39
C ASP A 310 -20.85 -9.23 -26.81
N HIS A 311 -20.69 -9.13 -25.48
CA HIS A 311 -19.48 -9.51 -24.72
C HIS A 311 -19.89 -10.17 -23.40
N VAL A 312 -19.05 -11.06 -22.86
CA VAL A 312 -19.26 -11.71 -21.55
C VAL A 312 -18.10 -11.42 -20.60
N VAL A 313 -18.42 -11.15 -19.34
CA VAL A 313 -17.44 -10.86 -18.28
C VAL A 313 -17.57 -11.89 -17.17
N MET A 314 -16.53 -12.70 -16.97
CA MET A 314 -16.51 -13.71 -15.92
C MET A 314 -15.96 -13.12 -14.61
N ALA A 315 -16.84 -12.71 -13.71
CA ALA A 315 -16.53 -12.21 -12.36
C ALA A 315 -16.77 -13.28 -11.26
N VAL A 316 -16.76 -14.56 -11.65
CA VAL A 316 -16.82 -15.75 -10.79
C VAL A 316 -15.50 -16.51 -10.77
N ASP A 317 -15.32 -17.31 -9.72
CA ASP A 317 -14.11 -18.08 -9.45
C ASP A 317 -13.95 -19.26 -10.43
N LEU A 318 -13.16 -19.07 -11.50
CA LEU A 318 -12.98 -20.09 -12.54
C LEU A 318 -12.18 -21.33 -12.08
N SER A 319 -11.62 -21.36 -10.87
CA SER A 319 -10.99 -22.59 -10.33
C SER A 319 -12.03 -23.71 -10.14
N VAL A 320 -13.28 -23.32 -9.85
CA VAL A 320 -14.41 -24.22 -9.57
C VAL A 320 -15.65 -23.93 -10.44
N ASN A 321 -15.59 -22.91 -11.31
CA ASN A 321 -16.66 -22.53 -12.25
C ASN A 321 -16.22 -22.55 -13.73
N SER A 322 -15.06 -23.12 -14.08
CA SER A 322 -14.62 -23.21 -15.48
C SER A 322 -15.59 -24.01 -16.36
N GLU A 323 -16.24 -25.03 -15.79
CA GLU A 323 -17.28 -25.83 -16.47
C GLU A 323 -18.52 -25.02 -16.88
N LEU A 324 -18.71 -23.79 -16.39
CA LEU A 324 -19.76 -22.90 -16.92
C LEU A 324 -19.51 -22.55 -18.39
N VAL A 325 -18.26 -22.53 -18.87
CA VAL A 325 -17.93 -22.15 -20.24
C VAL A 325 -17.93 -23.40 -21.14
N GLU A 326 -18.98 -23.55 -21.94
CA GLU A 326 -19.21 -24.74 -22.79
C GLU A 326 -18.12 -24.91 -23.87
N ASP A 327 -17.56 -23.80 -24.36
CA ASP A 327 -16.67 -23.72 -25.51
C ASP A 327 -15.24 -23.24 -25.17
N LEU A 328 -14.73 -23.64 -24.00
CA LEU A 328 -13.31 -23.48 -23.65
C LEU A 328 -12.38 -24.08 -24.73
N SER A 329 -11.46 -23.26 -25.20
CA SER A 329 -10.39 -23.62 -26.14
C SER A 329 -9.34 -24.54 -25.50
N ALA A 330 -8.41 -25.06 -26.30
CA ALA A 330 -7.34 -25.93 -25.80
C ALA A 330 -6.44 -25.23 -24.75
N ASP A 331 -6.13 -23.95 -24.96
CA ASP A 331 -5.26 -23.19 -24.06
C ASP A 331 -5.97 -22.79 -22.76
N GLU A 332 -7.27 -22.46 -22.84
CA GLU A 332 -8.08 -22.19 -21.64
C GLU A 332 -8.34 -23.47 -20.83
N LYS A 333 -8.41 -24.64 -21.49
CA LYS A 333 -8.42 -25.94 -20.80
C LYS A 333 -7.07 -26.25 -20.16
N GLN A 334 -5.95 -25.92 -20.82
CA GLN A 334 -4.62 -25.98 -20.20
C GLN A 334 -4.53 -25.08 -18.94
N LEU A 335 -5.23 -23.95 -18.95
CA LEU A 335 -5.22 -22.96 -17.88
C LEU A 335 -6.14 -23.32 -16.70
N PHE A 336 -7.38 -23.76 -16.98
CA PHE A 336 -8.43 -23.90 -15.97
C PHE A 336 -8.85 -25.35 -15.65
N GLN A 337 -8.36 -26.35 -16.39
CA GLN A 337 -8.81 -27.77 -16.25
C GLN A 337 -7.66 -28.79 -16.11
N THR A 338 -6.44 -28.34 -15.81
CA THR A 338 -5.23 -29.19 -15.66
C THR A 338 -4.90 -29.59 -14.23
N GLY A 339 -5.64 -29.09 -13.23
CA GLY A 339 -5.27 -29.20 -11.82
C GLY A 339 -4.11 -28.26 -11.40
N ASP A 340 -3.55 -27.48 -12.32
CA ASP A 340 -2.59 -26.41 -12.00
C ASP A 340 -3.26 -25.19 -11.32
N TYR A 341 -4.60 -25.11 -11.30
CA TYR A 341 -5.38 -24.03 -10.70
C TYR A 341 -6.32 -24.60 -9.62
N THR A 342 -6.29 -24.00 -8.43
CA THR A 342 -7.00 -24.49 -7.23
C THR A 342 -7.46 -23.32 -6.35
N ALA A 343 -8.11 -23.61 -5.23
CA ALA A 343 -8.48 -22.66 -4.19
C ALA A 343 -8.25 -23.25 -2.79
N SER A 344 -8.15 -22.38 -1.78
CA SER A 344 -8.31 -22.75 -0.36
C SER A 344 -9.78 -22.65 0.02
N THR A 345 -10.10 -22.88 1.30
CA THR A 345 -11.43 -22.64 1.87
C THR A 345 -11.32 -21.88 3.19
N PHE A 346 -12.24 -20.93 3.39
CA PHE A 346 -12.58 -20.44 4.72
C PHE A 346 -14.01 -20.86 5.08
N LEU A 347 -14.15 -21.36 6.30
CA LEU A 347 -15.43 -21.44 6.99
C LEU A 347 -15.41 -20.40 8.10
N THR A 348 -16.29 -19.41 8.01
CA THR A 348 -16.49 -18.43 9.09
C THR A 348 -17.78 -18.76 9.81
N THR A 349 -17.73 -18.89 11.13
CA THR A 349 -18.89 -19.19 11.98
C THR A 349 -19.10 -18.06 12.97
N LEU A 350 -20.23 -17.36 12.88
CA LEU A 350 -20.70 -16.45 13.92
C LEU A 350 -21.39 -17.29 15.01
N ILE A 351 -20.86 -17.18 16.22
CA ILE A 351 -21.34 -17.89 17.41
C ILE A 351 -21.70 -16.90 18.52
N GLU A 352 -22.69 -17.27 19.32
CA GLU A 352 -22.83 -16.78 20.69
C GLU A 352 -22.22 -17.83 21.62
N ALA A 353 -21.42 -17.40 22.59
CA ALA A 353 -20.78 -18.29 23.55
C ALA A 353 -20.67 -17.64 24.93
N ASP A 354 -20.29 -18.40 25.95
CA ASP A 354 -19.87 -17.83 27.23
C ASP A 354 -18.45 -17.23 27.10
N PRO A 355 -18.09 -16.20 27.90
CA PRO A 355 -16.78 -15.56 27.80
C PRO A 355 -15.61 -16.54 27.92
N SER A 356 -14.63 -16.41 27.03
CA SER A 356 -13.36 -17.14 27.13
C SER A 356 -12.57 -16.67 28.35
N PRO A 357 -11.78 -17.55 29.00
CA PRO A 357 -10.77 -17.15 29.97
C PRO A 357 -9.78 -16.08 29.46
N VAL A 358 -9.63 -15.93 28.13
CA VAL A 358 -8.68 -15.02 27.47
C VAL A 358 -9.40 -14.01 26.54
N GLU A 359 -10.65 -13.66 26.84
CA GLU A 359 -11.49 -12.74 26.06
C GLU A 359 -10.75 -11.43 25.65
N THR A 360 -10.82 -11.08 24.36
CA THR A 360 -10.26 -9.86 23.76
C THR A 360 -10.78 -9.65 22.33
N ALA A 361 -10.37 -8.57 21.65
CA ALA A 361 -10.83 -8.25 20.30
C ALA A 361 -10.49 -9.34 19.26
N SER A 362 -9.29 -9.95 19.31
CA SER A 362 -8.98 -11.14 18.51
C SER A 362 -7.98 -12.09 19.18
N VAL A 363 -8.22 -13.39 19.02
CA VAL A 363 -7.29 -14.48 19.40
C VAL A 363 -6.88 -15.26 18.16
N GLY A 364 -5.59 -15.61 18.04
CA GLY A 364 -5.02 -16.34 16.90
C GLY A 364 -4.17 -17.55 17.29
N TRP A 365 -4.24 -18.59 16.48
CA TRP A 365 -3.50 -19.85 16.61
C TRP A 365 -2.83 -20.17 15.26
N PHE A 366 -1.79 -19.44 14.89
CA PHE A 366 -1.15 -19.56 13.57
C PHE A 366 -0.67 -20.99 13.26
N ALA A 367 -0.20 -21.73 14.27
CA ALA A 367 0.24 -23.12 14.13
C ALA A 367 -0.91 -24.04 13.67
N ARG A 368 -2.13 -23.83 14.18
CA ARG A 368 -3.32 -24.63 13.81
C ARG A 368 -3.61 -24.60 12.31
N MET A 369 -3.23 -23.54 11.57
CA MET A 369 -3.46 -23.47 10.13
C MET A 369 -2.66 -24.49 9.31
N GLN A 370 -1.57 -25.06 9.85
CA GLN A 370 -0.85 -26.18 9.24
C GLN A 370 -1.68 -27.47 9.21
N GLN A 371 -2.79 -27.50 9.94
CA GLN A 371 -3.71 -28.64 10.07
C GLN A 371 -5.09 -28.21 9.53
N ASN A 372 -5.49 -28.79 8.39
CA ASN A 372 -6.76 -28.43 7.74
C ASN A 372 -7.97 -28.59 8.69
N GLY A 373 -8.83 -27.59 8.73
CA GLY A 373 -10.09 -27.58 9.47
C GLY A 373 -10.03 -27.13 10.93
N ARG A 374 -8.85 -26.91 11.50
CA ARG A 374 -8.72 -26.35 12.85
C ARG A 374 -9.24 -24.91 12.92
N VAL A 375 -9.79 -24.50 14.07
CA VAL A 375 -10.12 -23.09 14.34
C VAL A 375 -8.83 -22.30 14.55
N SER A 376 -8.48 -21.50 13.56
CA SER A 376 -7.24 -20.72 13.48
C SER A 376 -7.33 -19.37 14.20
N ALA A 377 -8.53 -18.78 14.30
CA ALA A 377 -8.74 -17.52 15.00
C ALA A 377 -10.18 -17.39 15.50
N VAL A 378 -10.34 -16.57 16.54
CA VAL A 378 -11.63 -16.07 17.05
C VAL A 378 -11.55 -14.54 17.12
N ARG A 379 -12.61 -13.84 16.70
CA ARG A 379 -12.69 -12.37 16.74
C ARG A 379 -13.99 -11.88 17.36
N ASN A 380 -13.88 -11.10 18.43
CA ASN A 380 -15.02 -10.44 19.08
C ASN A 380 -15.22 -9.06 18.45
N SER A 381 -16.16 -8.93 17.51
CA SER A 381 -16.38 -7.66 16.79
C SER A 381 -16.78 -6.53 17.72
N ARG A 382 -17.49 -6.81 18.82
CA ARG A 382 -17.93 -5.81 19.80
C ARG A 382 -16.75 -5.20 20.54
N LEU A 383 -15.84 -6.03 21.08
CA LEU A 383 -14.60 -5.55 21.71
C LEU A 383 -13.69 -4.87 20.69
N SER A 384 -13.69 -5.33 19.44
CA SER A 384 -12.92 -4.71 18.37
C SER A 384 -13.33 -3.25 18.13
N TYR A 385 -14.62 -3.01 17.87
CA TYR A 385 -15.14 -1.69 17.47
C TYR A 385 -15.39 -0.72 18.64
N LEU A 386 -15.56 -1.22 19.88
CA LEU A 386 -15.78 -0.41 21.08
C LEU A 386 -14.50 -0.14 21.89
N PHE A 387 -13.32 -0.36 21.29
CA PHE A 387 -12.03 -0.09 21.92
C PHE A 387 -11.84 1.39 22.25
N THR A 388 -11.34 1.67 23.46
CA THR A 388 -11.20 3.02 24.05
C THR A 388 -9.76 3.27 24.55
N ASN A 389 -8.76 2.85 23.77
CA ASN A 389 -7.34 2.90 24.14
C ASN A 389 -7.01 2.17 25.45
N SER A 390 -7.73 1.07 25.71
CA SER A 390 -7.57 0.22 26.89
C SER A 390 -8.06 -1.19 26.59
N THR A 391 -7.27 -2.19 26.99
CA THR A 391 -7.62 -3.62 26.93
C THR A 391 -8.20 -4.13 28.26
N ASN A 392 -8.48 -3.24 29.22
CA ASN A 392 -9.34 -3.54 30.37
C ASN A 392 -10.82 -3.38 29.96
N TRP A 393 -11.37 -4.45 29.41
CA TRP A 393 -12.71 -4.47 28.80
C TRP A 393 -13.89 -4.30 29.78
N GLY A 394 -13.65 -4.39 31.10
CA GLY A 394 -14.65 -4.09 32.14
C GLY A 394 -15.97 -4.84 32.01
N ASP A 395 -17.06 -4.10 31.78
CA ASP A 395 -18.42 -4.66 31.62
C ASP A 395 -18.68 -5.26 30.24
N LEU A 396 -17.84 -5.03 29.23
CA LEU A 396 -18.06 -5.53 27.86
C LEU A 396 -17.95 -7.07 27.80
N ILE A 397 -17.05 -7.65 28.59
CA ILE A 397 -16.82 -9.11 28.69
C ILE A 397 -17.77 -9.83 29.65
N LYS A 398 -18.85 -9.18 30.09
CA LYS A 398 -19.89 -9.79 30.93
C LYS A 398 -21.06 -10.30 30.08
N GLY A 399 -21.53 -11.50 30.37
CA GLY A 399 -22.59 -12.16 29.61
C GLY A 399 -22.09 -12.77 28.29
N ARG A 400 -23.02 -13.25 27.47
CA ARG A 400 -22.74 -13.93 26.19
C ARG A 400 -21.92 -13.05 25.25
N GLN A 401 -21.02 -13.66 24.47
CA GLN A 401 -20.09 -13.00 23.57
C GLN A 401 -20.33 -13.43 22.12
N ALA A 402 -20.66 -12.45 21.27
CA ALA A 402 -20.78 -12.59 19.83
C ALA A 402 -19.39 -12.66 19.18
N ASN A 403 -19.00 -13.85 18.74
CA ASN A 403 -17.65 -14.20 18.31
C ASN A 403 -17.65 -14.81 16.89
N LEU A 404 -16.62 -14.50 16.10
CA LEU A 404 -16.41 -15.06 14.77
C LEU A 404 -15.24 -16.04 14.78
N ALA A 405 -15.52 -17.34 14.60
CA ALA A 405 -14.53 -18.41 14.53
C ALA A 405 -14.17 -18.72 13.06
N TYR A 406 -12.87 -18.82 12.77
CA TYR A 406 -12.33 -18.98 11.41
C TYR A 406 -11.56 -20.30 11.22
N GLN A 407 -12.06 -21.18 10.36
CA GLN A 407 -11.40 -22.45 9.98
C GLN A 407 -10.80 -22.35 8.58
N TYR A 408 -9.56 -22.87 8.42
CA TYR A 408 -8.82 -22.88 7.15
C TYR A 408 -8.69 -24.28 6.57
N TYR A 409 -8.80 -24.39 5.24
CA TYR A 409 -8.36 -25.57 4.49
C TYR A 409 -7.54 -25.12 3.28
N ASP A 410 -6.43 -25.81 2.98
CA ASP A 410 -5.56 -25.49 1.83
C ASP A 410 -6.13 -25.94 0.48
N HIS A 411 -7.33 -26.54 0.47
CA HIS A 411 -8.05 -27.12 -0.67
C HIS A 411 -9.47 -26.56 -0.87
N PRO A 412 -10.11 -26.79 -2.04
CA PRO A 412 -11.46 -26.28 -2.36
C PRO A 412 -12.58 -26.82 -1.47
N LEU A 413 -13.63 -26.03 -1.32
CA LEU A 413 -14.78 -26.28 -0.45
C LEU A 413 -15.56 -27.56 -0.81
N ALA A 414 -15.44 -28.04 -2.05
CA ALA A 414 -16.05 -29.29 -2.49
C ALA A 414 -15.42 -30.54 -1.85
N GLU A 415 -14.21 -30.43 -1.30
CA GLU A 415 -13.49 -31.51 -0.61
C GLU A 415 -13.71 -31.47 0.93
N VAL A 416 -14.30 -30.39 1.46
CA VAL A 416 -14.52 -30.19 2.89
C VAL A 416 -15.82 -30.87 3.35
N ASN A 417 -15.69 -31.89 4.21
CA ASN A 417 -16.85 -32.53 4.86
C ASN A 417 -17.45 -31.59 5.95
N PRO A 418 -18.73 -31.16 5.83
CA PRO A 418 -19.34 -30.28 6.83
C PRO A 418 -19.46 -30.87 8.23
N ALA A 419 -19.60 -32.20 8.35
CA ALA A 419 -19.73 -32.86 9.66
C ALA A 419 -18.38 -32.89 10.41
N ASP A 420 -17.29 -33.22 9.71
CA ASP A 420 -15.94 -33.21 10.28
C ASP A 420 -15.52 -31.77 10.62
N ALA A 421 -15.87 -30.81 9.74
CA ALA A 421 -15.65 -29.38 9.97
C ALA A 421 -16.38 -28.88 11.23
N GLN A 422 -17.63 -29.29 11.45
CA GLN A 422 -18.36 -28.96 12.67
C GLN A 422 -17.70 -29.60 13.90
N ALA A 423 -17.41 -30.90 13.87
CA ALA A 423 -16.82 -31.61 15.00
C ALA A 423 -15.47 -31.00 15.41
N GLN A 424 -14.62 -30.66 14.44
CA GLN A 424 -13.32 -30.03 14.69
C GLN A 424 -13.45 -28.62 15.26
N ARG A 425 -14.44 -27.83 14.80
CA ARG A 425 -14.75 -26.52 15.37
C ARG A 425 -15.12 -26.63 16.85
N ASP A 426 -16.04 -27.54 17.17
CA ASP A 426 -16.61 -27.65 18.51
C ASP A 426 -15.55 -28.17 19.51
N ILE A 427 -14.62 -29.03 19.07
CA ILE A 427 -13.42 -29.42 19.84
C ILE A 427 -12.48 -28.23 20.09
N ASP A 428 -12.17 -27.44 19.06
CA ASP A 428 -11.18 -26.35 19.16
C ASP A 428 -11.66 -25.14 19.99
N LEU A 429 -12.98 -24.92 20.04
CA LEU A 429 -13.62 -23.92 20.89
C LEU A 429 -13.63 -24.38 22.36
N GLU A 430 -13.98 -25.65 22.62
CA GLU A 430 -13.91 -26.24 23.97
C GLU A 430 -12.47 -26.19 24.53
N TRP A 431 -11.45 -26.50 23.71
CA TRP A 431 -10.04 -26.35 24.08
C TRP A 431 -9.59 -24.90 24.32
N ALA A 432 -10.29 -23.92 23.75
CA ALA A 432 -10.07 -22.49 23.99
C ALA A 432 -10.89 -21.95 25.21
N GLY A 433 -11.59 -22.83 25.94
CA GLY A 433 -12.47 -22.46 27.05
C GLY A 433 -13.72 -21.70 26.61
N ILE A 434 -14.14 -21.84 25.35
CA ILE A 434 -15.31 -21.18 24.76
C ILE A 434 -16.48 -22.16 24.82
N HIS A 435 -17.23 -22.11 25.91
CA HIS A 435 -18.27 -23.07 26.24
C HIS A 435 -19.69 -22.61 25.84
N ASN A 436 -20.63 -23.56 25.85
CA ASN A 436 -22.07 -23.33 25.56
C ASN A 436 -22.30 -22.64 24.19
N VAL A 437 -21.56 -23.07 23.17
CA VAL A 437 -21.56 -22.47 21.82
C VAL A 437 -22.90 -22.64 21.11
N GLU A 438 -23.50 -21.54 20.68
CA GLU A 438 -24.68 -21.49 19.82
C GLU A 438 -24.30 -20.89 18.46
N VAL A 439 -24.52 -21.62 17.36
CA VAL A 439 -24.18 -21.13 16.01
C VAL A 439 -25.32 -20.28 15.45
N THR A 440 -25.08 -18.97 15.30
CA THR A 440 -26.05 -18.01 14.75
C THR A 440 -26.04 -18.01 13.23
N THR A 441 -24.86 -18.09 12.61
CA THR A 441 -24.70 -18.05 11.15
C THR A 441 -23.37 -18.65 10.73
N GLN A 442 -23.36 -19.39 9.62
CA GLN A 442 -22.14 -19.89 9.01
C GLN A 442 -22.01 -19.39 7.56
N PHE A 443 -20.78 -19.16 7.12
CA PHE A 443 -20.44 -18.78 5.76
C PHE A 443 -19.30 -19.66 5.25
N HIS A 444 -19.61 -20.49 4.26
CA HIS A 444 -18.66 -21.37 3.59
C HIS A 444 -18.25 -20.74 2.25
N THR A 445 -16.94 -20.59 2.00
CA THR A 445 -16.49 -20.03 0.72
C THR A 445 -15.14 -20.58 0.25
N ASN A 446 -15.06 -20.94 -1.04
CA ASN A 446 -13.78 -21.10 -1.73
C ASN A 446 -13.02 -19.78 -1.63
N TYR A 447 -11.81 -19.80 -1.11
CA TYR A 447 -11.00 -18.63 -0.78
C TYR A 447 -9.65 -18.70 -1.50
N PHE A 448 -9.04 -17.54 -1.79
CA PHE A 448 -7.74 -17.43 -2.44
C PHE A 448 -7.50 -18.43 -3.61
N PRO A 449 -8.26 -18.29 -4.71
CA PRO A 449 -8.03 -19.07 -5.92
C PRO A 449 -6.68 -18.71 -6.54
N ARG A 450 -5.83 -19.71 -6.75
CA ARG A 450 -4.39 -19.57 -7.06
C ARG A 450 -3.87 -20.70 -7.93
N PHE A 451 -2.79 -20.45 -8.67
CA PHE A 451 -2.07 -21.50 -9.36
C PHE A 451 -1.18 -22.28 -8.38
N THR A 452 -0.97 -23.56 -8.66
CA THR A 452 0.05 -24.39 -7.98
C THR A 452 1.46 -23.93 -8.36
N GLN A 453 2.46 -24.41 -7.63
CA GLN A 453 3.88 -24.22 -7.99
C GLN A 453 4.19 -24.66 -9.44
N ALA A 454 3.49 -25.69 -9.95
CA ALA A 454 3.63 -26.15 -11.33
C ALA A 454 2.95 -25.22 -12.35
N GLY A 455 1.80 -24.64 -12.00
CA GLY A 455 1.12 -23.61 -12.81
C GLY A 455 1.92 -22.30 -12.90
N LEU A 456 2.54 -21.87 -11.80
CA LEU A 456 3.40 -20.68 -11.79
C LEU A 456 4.58 -20.81 -12.77
N LYS A 457 5.30 -21.93 -12.74
CA LYS A 457 6.40 -22.23 -13.70
C LYS A 457 6.00 -22.20 -15.17
N LYS A 458 4.74 -22.54 -15.47
CA LYS A 458 4.17 -22.54 -16.83
C LYS A 458 3.75 -21.13 -17.29
N GLY A 459 3.97 -20.10 -16.46
CA GLY A 459 3.57 -18.72 -16.73
C GLY A 459 2.05 -18.51 -16.67
N LEU A 460 1.29 -19.43 -16.06
CA LEU A 460 -0.18 -19.40 -16.11
C LEU A 460 -0.83 -18.11 -15.59
N PRO A 461 -0.30 -17.36 -14.59
CA PRO A 461 -0.82 -16.05 -14.24
C PRO A 461 -0.90 -15.13 -15.46
N TRP A 462 0.22 -14.81 -16.10
CA TRP A 462 0.27 -13.86 -17.22
C TRP A 462 -0.48 -14.34 -18.47
N LYS A 463 -0.60 -15.67 -18.69
CA LYS A 463 -1.43 -16.21 -19.78
C LYS A 463 -2.90 -15.77 -19.71
N ILE A 464 -3.45 -15.46 -18.53
CA ILE A 464 -4.82 -14.91 -18.42
C ILE A 464 -4.93 -13.52 -19.08
N TRP A 465 -3.85 -12.74 -19.10
CA TRP A 465 -3.83 -11.42 -19.75
C TRP A 465 -3.70 -11.56 -21.28
N ASP A 466 -2.96 -12.57 -21.77
CA ASP A 466 -2.91 -12.89 -23.21
C ASP A 466 -4.24 -13.45 -23.76
N MET A 467 -5.14 -13.95 -22.91
CA MET A 467 -6.46 -14.47 -23.29
C MET A 467 -7.59 -13.42 -23.26
N GLN A 468 -7.34 -12.20 -22.77
CA GLN A 468 -8.38 -11.15 -22.72
C GLN A 468 -8.81 -10.73 -24.13
N GLY A 469 -10.11 -10.70 -24.41
CA GLY A 469 -10.67 -10.34 -25.72
C GLY A 469 -10.81 -11.48 -26.72
N VAL A 470 -10.20 -12.64 -26.47
CA VAL A 470 -10.39 -13.83 -27.30
C VAL A 470 -11.86 -14.22 -27.26
N ALA A 471 -12.47 -14.47 -28.43
CA ALA A 471 -13.88 -14.82 -28.58
C ALA A 471 -14.89 -13.87 -27.89
N THR A 472 -14.57 -12.56 -27.76
CA THR A 472 -15.40 -11.51 -27.10
C THR A 472 -15.56 -11.64 -25.57
N ASP A 473 -14.67 -12.39 -24.91
CA ASP A 473 -14.62 -12.50 -23.45
C ASP A 473 -13.79 -11.40 -22.76
N THR A 474 -14.10 -11.15 -21.49
CA THR A 474 -13.16 -10.56 -20.52
C THR A 474 -13.18 -11.37 -19.22
N PHE A 475 -12.02 -11.90 -18.81
CA PHE A 475 -11.88 -12.64 -17.57
C PHE A 475 -11.57 -11.69 -16.41
N ALA A 476 -12.61 -11.23 -15.72
CA ALA A 476 -12.52 -10.37 -14.52
C ALA A 476 -12.52 -11.18 -13.20
N ASN A 477 -11.83 -12.32 -13.21
CA ASN A 477 -11.81 -13.28 -12.11
C ASN A 477 -10.80 -12.86 -11.00
N GLY A 478 -11.04 -13.26 -9.75
CA GLY A 478 -10.16 -13.07 -8.59
C GLY A 478 -8.81 -13.80 -8.64
N LEU A 479 -8.39 -14.27 -9.82
CA LEU A 479 -7.02 -14.68 -10.14
C LEU A 479 -6.22 -13.53 -10.79
N VAL A 480 -6.91 -12.65 -11.51
CA VAL A 480 -6.36 -11.36 -12.00
C VAL A 480 -6.00 -10.45 -10.82
N ALA A 481 -6.61 -10.74 -9.67
CA ALA A 481 -6.58 -9.95 -8.47
C ALA A 481 -6.55 -10.86 -7.23
N ALA A 482 -5.36 -11.24 -6.74
CA ALA A 482 -5.11 -12.26 -5.70
C ALA A 482 -5.97 -12.12 -4.42
N THR A 483 -7.23 -12.58 -4.50
CA THR A 483 -8.33 -12.29 -3.56
C THR A 483 -8.55 -10.79 -3.24
N HIS A 484 -7.90 -9.90 -3.98
CA HIS A 484 -7.59 -8.54 -3.54
C HIS A 484 -8.52 -7.49 -4.16
N PHE A 485 -9.19 -6.73 -3.29
CA PHE A 485 -10.03 -5.61 -3.70
C PHE A 485 -9.30 -4.62 -4.60
N GLN A 486 -8.08 -4.19 -4.25
CA GLN A 486 -7.39 -3.18 -5.04
C GLN A 486 -7.06 -3.61 -6.48
N LEU A 487 -6.72 -4.88 -6.71
CA LEU A 487 -6.49 -5.39 -8.07
C LEU A 487 -7.80 -5.65 -8.84
N VAL A 488 -8.91 -5.93 -8.14
CA VAL A 488 -10.26 -5.95 -8.73
C VAL A 488 -10.69 -4.54 -9.19
N ILE A 489 -10.11 -3.49 -8.61
CA ILE A 489 -10.57 -2.11 -8.73
C ILE A 489 -9.65 -1.23 -9.59
N ARG A 490 -8.36 -1.56 -9.73
CA ARG A 490 -7.41 -0.84 -10.60
C ARG A 490 -7.53 -1.22 -12.09
N PRO A 491 -8.05 -0.36 -12.97
CA PRO A 491 -7.32 -0.12 -14.21
C PRO A 491 -5.95 0.47 -13.86
N ALA A 492 -4.91 0.17 -14.64
CA ALA A 492 -3.65 0.91 -14.53
C ALA A 492 -3.87 2.40 -14.88
N THR A 493 -3.26 3.30 -14.12
CA THR A 493 -3.09 4.75 -14.39
C THR A 493 -1.92 5.29 -13.54
N PRO A 494 -1.13 6.24 -14.07
CA PRO A 494 -0.60 7.36 -13.27
C PRO A 494 -1.20 8.72 -13.67
N ALA A 495 -0.84 9.79 -12.96
CA ALA A 495 -1.59 11.05 -12.96
C ALA A 495 -1.11 12.14 -13.95
N SER A 496 -2.04 12.56 -14.82
CA SER A 496 -2.26 13.91 -15.39
C SER A 496 -3.14 13.72 -16.63
N GLU A 497 -4.10 14.61 -16.92
CA GLU A 497 -5.26 14.31 -17.80
C GLU A 497 -4.91 13.90 -19.25
N ARG A 498 -4.64 12.60 -19.41
CA ARG A 498 -4.60 11.85 -20.66
C ARG A 498 -5.18 10.47 -20.35
N LEU A 499 -6.23 10.05 -21.08
CA LEU A 499 -6.93 8.80 -20.80
C LEU A 499 -5.99 7.58 -20.96
N HIS A 500 -5.48 7.06 -19.85
CA HIS A 500 -4.60 5.88 -19.80
C HIS A 500 -5.10 4.85 -18.80
N CYS A 501 -6.33 4.38 -18.98
CA CYS A 501 -6.59 2.96 -18.75
C CYS A 501 -5.67 2.15 -19.69
N ALA A 502 -5.48 0.85 -19.42
CA ALA A 502 -4.93 -0.08 -20.42
C ALA A 502 -5.93 -0.36 -21.56
N CYS A 503 -6.22 0.67 -22.37
CA CYS A 503 -7.06 0.70 -23.57
C CYS A 503 -6.96 2.10 -24.21
N HIS A 504 -6.15 2.27 -25.26
CA HIS A 504 -6.21 3.46 -26.13
C HIS A 504 -7.14 3.20 -27.31
N ALA A 505 -8.13 4.07 -27.52
CA ALA A 505 -9.07 3.97 -28.63
C ALA A 505 -9.29 5.34 -29.27
N THR A 506 -8.62 5.60 -30.39
CA THR A 506 -8.82 6.82 -31.18
C THR A 506 -10.03 6.66 -32.10
N ALA A 507 -11.08 7.45 -31.89
CA ALA A 507 -12.20 7.52 -32.82
C ALA A 507 -11.86 8.43 -34.00
N ASN A 508 -11.85 7.90 -35.24
CA ASN A 508 -11.86 8.76 -36.42
C ASN A 508 -13.29 9.30 -36.64
N PRO A 509 -13.54 10.63 -36.70
CA PRO A 509 -14.91 11.18 -36.74
C PRO A 509 -15.76 10.84 -37.97
N LEU A 510 -15.21 10.10 -38.95
CA LEU A 510 -15.85 9.82 -40.24
C LEU A 510 -16.29 8.35 -40.43
N ASP A 511 -15.79 7.41 -39.60
CA ASP A 511 -15.88 5.96 -39.88
C ASP A 511 -16.65 5.14 -38.84
N GLY A 512 -16.85 5.67 -37.62
CA GLY A 512 -17.66 5.02 -36.58
C GLY A 512 -17.14 3.69 -36.04
N LYS A 513 -15.87 3.35 -36.25
CA LYS A 513 -15.22 2.12 -35.77
C LYS A 513 -14.03 2.44 -34.86
N MET A 514 -13.82 1.61 -33.84
CA MET A 514 -12.61 1.59 -33.01
C MET A 514 -11.74 0.38 -33.38
N SER A 515 -10.43 0.59 -33.31
CA SER A 515 -9.38 -0.42 -33.44
C SER A 515 -8.22 0.02 -32.54
N TYR A 516 -7.52 -0.94 -31.91
CA TYR A 516 -6.50 -0.65 -30.90
C TYR A 516 -5.25 -1.51 -31.15
N VAL A 517 -4.11 -1.17 -30.52
CA VAL A 517 -2.85 -1.94 -30.55
C VAL A 517 -2.19 -1.93 -29.16
N ARG A 518 -1.38 -2.94 -28.84
CA ARG A 518 -0.58 -3.06 -27.59
C ARG A 518 0.52 -1.98 -27.54
N PRO A 519 0.81 -1.34 -26.38
CA PRO A 519 1.98 -0.48 -26.22
C PRO A 519 3.31 -1.26 -26.32
N HIS A 520 4.35 -0.64 -26.87
CA HIS A 520 5.74 -1.04 -26.64
C HIS A 520 6.27 -0.28 -25.40
N PRO A 521 7.24 -0.81 -24.62
CA PRO A 521 7.73 -0.19 -23.38
C PRO A 521 8.36 1.23 -23.46
N ASP A 522 8.55 1.83 -24.63
CA ASP A 522 9.50 2.94 -24.83
C ASP A 522 8.89 4.34 -25.11
N ASP A 523 7.59 4.45 -25.40
CA ASP A 523 6.97 5.69 -25.92
C ASP A 523 6.28 6.55 -24.84
N ALA A 524 6.97 7.57 -24.30
CA ALA A 524 6.39 8.51 -23.33
C ALA A 524 6.94 9.96 -23.42
N TYR A 525 6.50 10.74 -24.43
CA TYR A 525 6.93 12.15 -24.58
C TYR A 525 5.83 13.15 -25.01
N TYR A 526 6.12 14.43 -24.76
CA TYR A 526 5.48 15.69 -25.24
C TYR A 526 3.99 16.02 -24.97
N CYS A 527 3.81 16.98 -24.06
CA CYS A 527 3.13 18.29 -24.24
C CYS A 527 1.59 18.48 -24.09
N HIS A 528 1.21 19.76 -23.98
CA HIS A 528 -0.02 20.34 -23.43
C HIS A 528 -0.44 21.53 -24.33
N GLN A 529 -1.70 21.99 -24.34
CA GLN A 529 -2.15 23.38 -24.67
C GLN A 529 -3.71 23.53 -24.68
N LEU A 530 -4.21 24.69 -24.19
CA LEU A 530 -5.53 25.33 -24.47
C LEU A 530 -6.84 24.62 -23.98
N GLU A 531 -7.94 25.28 -23.55
CA GLU A 531 -8.16 26.69 -23.09
C GLU A 531 -9.49 26.89 -22.29
N ILE A 532 -9.46 27.77 -21.27
CA ILE A 532 -10.42 28.84 -20.84
C ILE A 532 -11.95 28.62 -20.66
N ALA A 533 -12.50 29.39 -19.69
CA ALA A 533 -13.92 29.77 -19.44
C ALA A 533 -14.86 28.73 -18.78
N LEU A 534 -15.87 29.09 -17.96
CA LEU A 534 -16.36 30.37 -17.39
C LEU A 534 -17.19 30.02 -16.12
N LEU A 535 -17.08 30.69 -14.95
CA LEU A 535 -17.93 31.82 -14.52
C LEU A 535 -17.55 32.30 -13.09
N SER A 536 -17.93 33.54 -12.74
CA SER A 536 -17.79 34.17 -11.41
C SER A 536 -19.17 34.30 -10.69
N THR A 537 -19.43 34.94 -9.53
CA THR A 537 -18.81 36.11 -8.85
C THR A 537 -19.38 36.33 -7.43
N THR A 538 -18.65 37.06 -6.53
CA THR A 538 -19.13 37.82 -5.33
C THR A 538 -19.76 37.04 -4.15
N LEU A 539 -19.81 37.50 -2.88
CA LEU A 539 -19.51 38.77 -2.15
C LEU A 539 -18.52 38.49 -0.97
N ARG A 540 -17.62 39.39 -0.49
CA ARG A 540 -17.78 40.60 0.40
C ARG A 540 -18.56 40.35 1.72
N THR A 541 -18.18 40.81 2.94
CA THR A 541 -17.00 41.57 3.46
C THR A 541 -16.98 41.67 5.01
N ARG A 542 -15.77 41.74 5.62
CA ARG A 542 -15.35 42.51 6.84
C ARG A 542 -15.93 42.22 8.25
N GLY A 543 -15.01 42.17 9.24
CA GLY A 543 -15.21 42.64 10.63
C GLY A 543 -15.11 41.57 11.74
N ALA A 544 -14.66 41.86 12.98
CA ALA A 544 -13.38 42.38 13.52
C ALA A 544 -13.50 42.61 15.04
N PHE A 545 -12.45 42.34 15.85
CA PHE A 545 -12.40 42.42 17.33
C PHE A 545 -13.34 41.38 18.05
N VAL A 546 -13.18 41.00 19.34
CA VAL A 546 -12.58 41.65 20.53
C VAL A 546 -11.75 40.70 21.42
N ILE A 547 -10.58 41.20 21.85
CA ILE A 547 -9.78 40.98 23.08
C ILE A 547 -10.33 40.05 24.18
N PHE A 548 -9.45 39.20 24.74
CA PHE A 548 -9.33 39.00 26.20
C PHE A 548 -7.84 38.80 26.61
N GLN A 549 -7.43 39.35 27.76
CA GLN A 549 -6.09 39.16 28.37
C GLN A 549 -6.23 38.48 29.74
N PHE A 550 -5.19 37.80 30.22
CA PHE A 550 -4.73 37.89 31.62
C PHE A 550 -3.25 37.46 31.77
N THR A 551 -2.58 37.97 32.81
CA THR A 551 -1.14 37.83 33.13
C THR A 551 -0.98 37.54 34.65
N PHE A 552 0.01 36.77 35.15
CA PHE A 552 1.40 37.10 35.58
C PHE A 552 2.02 35.79 36.15
N ALA A 553 3.31 35.42 35.99
CA ALA A 553 4.53 35.78 36.78
C ALA A 553 4.58 35.21 38.24
N MET A 554 5.71 34.99 38.95
CA MET A 554 7.16 35.26 38.71
C MET A 554 8.10 34.51 39.72
N ALA A 555 9.42 34.45 39.43
CA ALA A 555 10.61 34.45 40.35
C ALA A 555 10.72 33.43 41.54
N LYS A 556 11.73 32.54 41.64
CA LYS A 556 13.23 32.65 41.84
C LYS A 556 13.72 32.77 43.30
N PHE A 557 14.77 32.00 43.66
CA PHE A 557 15.70 32.26 44.78
C PHE A 557 17.13 31.74 44.48
N LEU A 558 18.15 32.22 45.23
CA LEU A 558 19.62 32.04 45.07
C LEU A 558 20.23 31.70 46.46
N ALA A 559 21.45 31.17 46.67
CA ALA A 559 22.53 30.51 45.88
C ALA A 559 23.43 29.74 46.93
N LEU A 560 24.70 29.30 46.81
CA LEU A 560 25.83 29.35 45.84
C LEU A 560 26.83 28.21 46.21
N GLY A 561 27.75 27.75 45.34
CA GLY A 561 28.78 26.74 45.73
C GLY A 561 29.86 26.43 44.68
N ILE A 562 30.99 27.15 44.74
CA ILE A 562 32.08 27.20 43.73
C ILE A 562 32.74 25.84 43.36
N VAL A 563 32.71 25.54 42.05
CA VAL A 563 33.75 24.95 41.16
C VAL A 563 34.72 23.88 41.70
N ALA A 564 34.68 22.71 41.05
CA ALA A 564 35.87 21.98 40.65
C ALA A 564 35.85 21.81 39.12
N ALA A 565 36.94 22.13 38.42
CA ALA A 565 36.95 22.16 36.95
C ALA A 565 37.41 20.81 36.36
N SER A 566 36.49 20.15 35.66
CA SER A 566 36.82 19.22 34.57
C SER A 566 36.00 19.64 33.36
N ALA A 567 36.62 19.69 32.18
CA ALA A 567 35.97 20.11 30.95
C ALA A 567 35.06 18.98 30.42
N ALA A 568 33.93 18.78 31.09
CA ALA A 568 32.81 18.09 30.48
C ALA A 568 32.31 18.95 29.32
N ALA A 569 32.65 18.57 28.09
CA ALA A 569 31.85 18.95 26.94
C ALA A 569 30.44 18.41 27.22
N GLN A 570 29.48 19.31 27.46
CA GLN A 570 28.11 18.88 27.68
C GLN A 570 27.60 18.32 26.36
N VAL A 571 27.17 17.06 26.38
CA VAL A 571 26.40 16.47 25.29
C VAL A 571 25.11 17.28 25.22
N GLU A 572 24.96 18.06 24.16
CA GLU A 572 23.78 18.89 23.92
C GLU A 572 22.64 17.96 23.51
N VAL A 573 21.65 17.80 24.39
CA VAL A 573 20.52 16.88 24.18
C VAL A 573 19.70 17.36 22.98
N VAL A 574 19.66 16.53 21.93
CA VAL A 574 18.97 16.86 20.67
C VAL A 574 17.46 16.75 20.85
N ASN A 575 16.83 17.86 21.25
CA ASN A 575 15.39 18.03 21.19
C ASN A 575 15.02 18.87 19.95
N SER A 576 14.13 18.35 19.10
CA SER A 576 13.51 19.11 18.01
C SER A 576 12.92 20.41 18.54
N THR A 577 13.44 21.54 18.07
CA THR A 577 13.08 22.86 18.62
C THR A 577 12.27 23.64 17.59
N ASN A 578 11.06 24.06 17.99
CA ASN A 578 10.22 24.96 17.20
C ASN A 578 10.99 26.25 16.87
N VAL A 579 11.12 26.54 15.58
CA VAL A 579 11.92 27.67 15.10
C VAL A 579 11.17 28.98 15.31
N PRO A 580 11.75 29.99 15.98
CA PRO A 580 11.19 31.33 16.03
C PRO A 580 11.07 31.93 14.62
N VAL A 581 9.91 32.53 14.34
CA VAL A 581 9.59 33.16 13.05
C VAL A 581 10.75 34.02 12.54
N SER A 582 11.16 33.77 11.30
CA SER A 582 12.27 34.44 10.58
C SER A 582 13.70 34.08 11.02
N LYS A 583 13.93 33.03 11.83
CA LYS A 583 15.30 32.57 12.17
C LYS A 583 16.08 32.05 10.95
N TYR A 584 15.42 31.26 10.09
CA TYR A 584 16.00 30.70 8.87
C TYR A 584 15.22 31.19 7.62
N PRO A 585 15.36 32.48 7.25
CA PRO A 585 14.48 33.09 6.26
C PRO A 585 14.69 32.55 4.84
N PHE A 586 15.83 31.90 4.56
CA PHE A 586 16.10 31.24 3.28
C PHE A 586 15.28 29.97 3.05
N VAL A 587 14.65 29.39 4.08
CA VAL A 587 13.80 28.21 3.95
C VAL A 587 12.51 28.59 3.21
N ALA A 588 12.14 27.80 2.21
CA ALA A 588 10.96 28.03 1.38
C ALA A 588 10.08 26.78 1.29
N THR A 589 8.79 26.96 1.05
CA THR A 589 7.81 25.87 0.91
C THR A 589 7.11 25.89 -0.45
N ILE A 590 7.24 24.79 -1.20
CA ILE A 590 6.74 24.60 -2.57
C ILE A 590 5.27 24.13 -2.53
N ARG A 591 4.44 24.66 -3.43
CA ARG A 591 2.97 24.57 -3.33
C ARG A 591 2.29 24.68 -4.71
N ALA A 592 1.17 23.96 -4.85
CA ALA A 592 0.41 23.89 -6.11
C ALA A 592 -0.49 25.12 -6.34
N THR A 593 -0.92 25.78 -5.26
CA THR A 593 -1.65 27.04 -5.27
C THR A 593 -0.93 28.05 -4.37
N GLU A 594 -1.14 29.35 -4.63
CA GLU A 594 -0.46 30.41 -3.88
C GLU A 594 -0.65 30.25 -2.35
N THR A 595 -1.88 30.04 -1.90
CA THR A 595 -2.27 30.07 -0.48
C THR A 595 -2.55 28.70 0.16
N GLY A 596 -2.31 27.60 -0.55
CA GLY A 596 -2.61 26.24 -0.08
C GLY A 596 -1.68 25.71 1.02
N PRO A 597 -1.76 24.41 1.35
CA PRO A 597 -0.65 23.72 2.03
C PRO A 597 0.57 23.64 1.10
N ALA A 598 1.74 23.34 1.68
CA ALA A 598 2.91 22.96 0.90
C ALA A 598 2.85 21.47 0.50
N ASN A 599 3.76 21.08 -0.39
CA ASN A 599 4.02 19.69 -0.79
C ASN A 599 5.49 19.30 -0.58
N CYS A 600 6.41 20.27 -0.50
CA CYS A 600 7.85 20.10 -0.41
C CYS A 600 8.51 21.35 0.23
N VAL A 601 9.76 21.18 0.66
CA VAL A 601 10.64 22.26 1.15
C VAL A 601 11.67 22.62 0.06
N ALA A 602 12.28 23.81 0.17
CA ALA A 602 13.38 24.26 -0.66
C ALA A 602 14.27 25.28 0.09
N SER A 603 15.43 25.59 -0.49
CA SER A 603 16.38 26.58 0.02
C SER A 603 16.61 27.70 -1.01
N LEU A 604 16.36 28.96 -0.65
CA LEU A 604 16.76 30.12 -1.46
C LEU A 604 18.28 30.26 -1.46
N PHE A 605 18.94 30.02 -2.59
CA PHE A 605 20.41 30.08 -2.72
C PHE A 605 20.91 31.21 -3.64
N THR A 606 20.01 31.80 -4.44
CA THR A 606 20.19 33.14 -5.04
C THR A 606 18.89 33.93 -4.87
N PRO A 607 18.86 35.27 -5.04
CA PRO A 607 17.63 36.04 -4.89
C PRO A 607 16.48 35.58 -5.80
N LYS A 608 16.76 34.79 -6.85
CA LYS A 608 15.76 34.33 -7.82
C LYS A 608 15.71 32.79 -7.99
N ALA A 609 16.47 32.02 -7.21
CA ALA A 609 16.57 30.57 -7.37
C ALA A 609 16.46 29.82 -6.03
N LEU A 610 15.57 28.83 -6.01
CA LEU A 610 15.44 27.84 -4.95
C LEU A 610 16.11 26.53 -5.37
N LEU A 611 16.77 25.85 -4.43
CA LEU A 611 17.26 24.47 -4.58
C LEU A 611 16.37 23.52 -3.78
N THR A 612 15.97 22.41 -4.41
CA THR A 612 15.15 21.34 -3.84
C THR A 612 15.52 20.01 -4.52
N THR A 613 14.77 18.93 -4.31
CA THR A 613 14.95 17.65 -5.02
C THR A 613 14.26 17.62 -6.39
N ALA A 614 14.67 16.72 -7.28
CA ALA A 614 13.97 16.45 -8.53
C ALA A 614 12.54 15.94 -8.29
N SER A 615 12.32 15.18 -7.21
CA SER A 615 10.99 14.72 -6.77
C SER A 615 10.03 15.85 -6.37
N CYS A 616 10.53 17.06 -6.09
CA CYS A 616 9.73 18.25 -5.77
C CYS A 616 9.40 19.14 -6.99
N THR A 617 9.52 18.60 -8.21
CA THR A 617 9.20 19.30 -9.47
C THR A 617 7.86 18.86 -10.07
N GLY A 618 7.48 19.43 -11.22
CA GLY A 618 6.25 19.12 -11.94
C GLY A 618 5.08 20.02 -11.57
N GLY A 619 3.85 19.52 -11.82
CA GLY A 619 2.61 20.30 -11.74
C GLY A 619 2.18 20.74 -10.33
N SER A 620 2.81 20.21 -9.28
CA SER A 620 2.61 20.61 -7.88
C SER A 620 3.52 21.76 -7.44
N ALA A 621 4.49 22.17 -8.25
CA ALA A 621 5.50 23.18 -7.94
C ALA A 621 5.26 24.49 -8.71
N VAL A 622 4.15 25.17 -8.37
CA VAL A 622 3.64 26.34 -9.10
C VAL A 622 4.00 27.66 -8.41
N TYR A 623 4.01 27.67 -7.08
CA TYR A 623 4.47 28.79 -6.26
C TYR A 623 5.43 28.28 -5.18
N ALA A 624 6.16 29.21 -4.57
CA ALA A 624 6.87 29.01 -3.32
C ALA A 624 6.48 30.11 -2.31
N SER A 625 6.53 29.81 -1.01
CA SER A 625 6.53 30.83 0.05
C SER A 625 7.91 30.85 0.71
N ILE A 626 8.66 31.94 0.57
CA ILE A 626 10.05 32.08 1.02
C ILE A 626 10.08 32.75 2.41
N GLY A 627 10.88 32.23 3.34
CA GLY A 627 10.91 32.67 4.73
C GLY A 627 9.69 32.25 5.55
N SER A 628 8.98 31.22 5.07
CA SER A 628 7.76 30.72 5.67
C SER A 628 8.07 29.73 6.80
N ASN A 629 7.45 29.93 7.96
CA ASN A 629 7.63 29.13 9.17
C ASN A 629 6.42 28.22 9.43
N PHE A 630 5.45 28.21 8.51
CA PHE A 630 4.25 27.37 8.53
C PHE A 630 4.11 26.56 7.23
N TRP A 631 3.44 25.41 7.31
CA TRP A 631 3.08 24.63 6.12
C TRP A 631 2.07 25.36 5.22
N GLU A 632 1.12 26.08 5.83
CA GLU A 632 0.09 26.86 5.15
C GLU A 632 0.60 28.27 4.80
N GLY A 633 0.91 28.49 3.52
CA GLY A 633 1.47 29.77 3.02
C GLY A 633 0.49 30.93 3.00
N ASN A 634 -0.73 30.76 3.51
CA ASN A 634 -1.63 31.88 3.82
C ASN A 634 -1.29 32.56 5.16
N LYS A 635 -0.43 31.96 6.00
CA LYS A 635 0.01 32.51 7.29
C LYS A 635 1.20 33.47 7.13
N ASP A 636 2.30 33.01 6.52
CA ASP A 636 3.53 33.80 6.35
C ASP A 636 4.32 33.49 5.07
N GLY A 637 5.50 34.11 4.96
CA GLY A 637 6.42 34.01 3.84
C GLY A 637 6.09 34.90 2.64
N GLU A 638 7.11 35.19 1.85
CA GLU A 638 7.00 35.91 0.58
C GLU A 638 6.58 34.93 -0.52
N ARG A 639 5.36 35.07 -1.04
CA ARG A 639 4.83 34.18 -2.06
C ARG A 639 5.20 34.64 -3.46
N ILE A 640 6.01 33.82 -4.16
CA ILE A 640 6.44 34.09 -5.52
C ILE A 640 6.12 32.89 -6.42
N LYS A 641 5.65 33.16 -7.64
CA LYS A 641 5.36 32.12 -8.63
C LYS A 641 6.66 31.52 -9.18
N ILE A 642 6.71 30.20 -9.31
CA ILE A 642 7.80 29.49 -10.01
C ILE A 642 7.56 29.60 -11.52
N VAL A 643 8.59 29.98 -12.28
CA VAL A 643 8.48 30.23 -13.74
C VAL A 643 9.31 29.27 -14.59
N LYS A 644 10.34 28.65 -14.04
CA LYS A 644 11.13 27.58 -14.68
C LYS A 644 11.60 26.59 -13.63
N GLN A 645 11.64 25.32 -14.02
CA GLN A 645 12.13 24.21 -13.21
C GLN A 645 13.26 23.55 -14.00
N THR A 646 14.39 23.29 -13.37
CA THR A 646 15.56 22.65 -14.02
C THR A 646 16.02 21.51 -13.12
N ILE A 647 15.84 20.26 -13.56
CA ILE A 647 16.34 19.07 -12.85
C ILE A 647 17.84 18.88 -13.19
N HIS A 648 18.62 18.28 -12.29
CA HIS A 648 20.02 17.93 -12.56
C HIS A 648 20.11 17.00 -13.79
N PRO A 649 20.98 17.26 -14.78
CA PRO A 649 21.02 16.48 -16.02
C PRO A 649 21.48 15.02 -15.84
N GLN A 650 22.12 14.71 -14.71
CA GLN A 650 22.53 13.36 -14.29
C GLN A 650 21.61 12.76 -13.21
N TYR A 651 20.43 13.33 -12.95
CA TYR A 651 19.49 12.75 -11.97
C TYR A 651 19.05 11.34 -12.37
N ASN A 652 19.08 10.40 -11.43
CA ASN A 652 18.74 9.00 -11.64
C ASN A 652 17.72 8.49 -10.60
N ASP A 653 16.48 8.27 -11.03
CA ASP A 653 15.32 7.83 -10.20
C ASP A 653 15.41 6.40 -9.62
N THR A 654 16.49 5.69 -9.96
CA THR A 654 16.72 4.31 -9.58
C THR A 654 17.81 4.19 -8.52
N THR A 655 18.74 5.15 -8.48
CA THR A 655 19.87 5.22 -7.52
C THR A 655 19.85 6.45 -6.62
N GLU A 656 18.93 7.40 -6.87
CA GLU A 656 18.87 8.74 -6.24
C GLU A 656 20.16 9.58 -6.43
N GLU A 657 20.99 9.20 -7.42
CA GLU A 657 22.15 9.96 -7.84
C GLU A 657 21.71 11.35 -8.35
N PHE A 658 22.36 12.41 -7.85
CA PHE A 658 22.04 13.81 -8.16
C PHE A 658 20.53 14.18 -8.08
N ASN A 659 19.79 13.71 -7.06
CA ASN A 659 18.39 14.11 -6.86
C ASN A 659 18.25 15.57 -6.39
N LEU A 660 18.44 16.49 -7.35
CA LEU A 660 18.42 17.94 -7.17
C LEU A 660 17.69 18.63 -8.34
N ALA A 661 17.01 19.74 -8.02
CA ALA A 661 16.41 20.64 -8.99
C ALA A 661 16.45 22.10 -8.54
N VAL A 662 16.64 23.00 -9.51
CA VAL A 662 16.57 24.45 -9.33
C VAL A 662 15.22 24.98 -9.83
N LEU A 663 14.53 25.74 -8.98
CA LEU A 663 13.28 26.42 -9.28
C LEU A 663 13.56 27.93 -9.39
N GLU A 664 13.34 28.50 -10.58
CA GLU A 664 13.49 29.93 -10.82
C GLU A 664 12.18 30.67 -10.52
N LEU A 665 12.30 31.78 -9.80
CA LEU A 665 11.20 32.61 -9.33
C LEU A 665 10.83 33.71 -10.33
N ALA A 666 9.57 34.12 -10.36
CA ALA A 666 9.08 35.18 -11.27
C ALA A 666 9.79 36.52 -11.03
N SER A 667 9.92 36.91 -9.77
CA SER A 667 10.65 38.07 -9.26
C SER A 667 11.80 37.62 -8.37
N GLU A 668 12.72 38.54 -8.09
CA GLU A 668 13.65 38.37 -6.98
C GLU A 668 12.88 38.43 -5.65
N SER A 669 13.34 37.67 -4.67
CA SER A 669 12.87 37.66 -3.29
C SER A 669 13.58 38.74 -2.47
N ASN A 670 12.88 39.31 -1.50
CA ASN A 670 13.43 40.26 -0.53
C ASN A 670 14.23 39.57 0.60
N VAL A 671 14.31 38.24 0.60
CA VAL A 671 15.06 37.42 1.57
C VAL A 671 16.53 37.28 1.17
N ALA A 672 17.42 37.29 2.16
CA ALA A 672 18.83 36.96 1.98
C ALA A 672 19.02 35.44 1.74
N PRO A 673 19.63 35.01 0.62
CA PRO A 673 19.86 33.59 0.32
C PRO A 673 20.90 32.93 1.24
N VAL A 674 20.79 31.61 1.41
CA VAL A 674 21.85 30.79 2.04
C VAL A 674 23.04 30.64 1.08
N LYS A 675 24.25 30.58 1.63
CA LYS A 675 25.46 30.29 0.85
C LYS A 675 25.56 28.79 0.57
N LEU A 676 26.12 28.39 -0.57
CA LEU A 676 26.41 26.97 -0.85
C LEU A 676 27.79 26.57 -0.31
N ASN A 677 27.93 25.35 0.22
CA ASN A 677 29.21 24.78 0.63
C ASN A 677 29.84 23.95 -0.52
N TRP A 678 31.04 24.35 -0.95
CA TRP A 678 31.82 23.68 -2.00
C TRP A 678 32.90 22.73 -1.51
N LYS A 679 32.89 22.34 -0.23
CA LYS A 679 33.87 21.40 0.33
C LYS A 679 33.23 20.05 0.59
N GLU A 680 33.84 18.99 0.07
CA GLU A 680 33.37 17.61 0.25
C GLU A 680 33.66 17.06 1.65
N ASP A 681 34.90 17.19 2.14
CA ASP A 681 35.40 16.59 3.40
C ASP A 681 35.06 17.44 4.65
N ILE A 682 33.79 17.62 4.98
CA ILE A 682 33.35 18.47 6.11
C ILE A 682 33.06 17.69 7.40
N GLU A 683 32.91 16.37 7.32
CA GLU A 683 32.61 15.49 8.46
C GLU A 683 33.77 15.31 9.46
N ASN A 684 34.98 15.73 9.08
CA ASN A 684 36.18 15.67 9.92
C ASN A 684 36.59 17.05 10.50
N GLU A 685 35.79 18.11 10.29
CA GLU A 685 36.07 19.46 10.82
C GLU A 685 35.59 19.63 12.27
N LEU A 686 36.54 19.81 13.19
CA LEU A 686 36.24 20.09 14.60
C LEU A 686 35.53 21.43 14.77
N GLY A 687 34.36 21.42 15.40
CA GLY A 687 33.60 22.63 15.76
C GLY A 687 32.56 23.10 14.74
N ILE A 688 32.32 22.35 13.66
CA ILE A 688 31.13 22.57 12.83
C ILE A 688 29.86 22.21 13.62
N VAL A 689 28.81 23.02 13.48
CA VAL A 689 27.43 22.67 13.87
C VAL A 689 26.65 22.35 12.60
N SER A 690 26.05 21.16 12.54
CA SER A 690 25.28 20.66 11.39
C SER A 690 23.80 20.51 11.75
N LYS A 691 22.91 20.88 10.84
CA LYS A 691 21.46 20.93 11.09
C LYS A 691 20.64 20.46 9.90
N LEU A 692 19.49 19.86 10.18
CA LEU A 692 18.39 19.70 9.22
C LEU A 692 17.24 20.62 9.62
N LEU A 693 16.64 21.29 8.63
CA LEU A 693 15.54 22.25 8.81
C LEU A 693 14.29 21.75 8.07
N GLY A 694 13.22 21.44 8.81
CA GLY A 694 12.04 20.73 8.28
C GLY A 694 10.73 21.13 8.97
N PHE A 695 9.64 20.43 8.65
CA PHE A 695 8.31 20.67 9.22
C PHE A 695 7.75 19.36 9.80
N ASN A 696 7.22 19.40 11.02
CA ASN A 696 6.61 18.22 11.64
C ASN A 696 5.16 18.02 11.18
N ASP A 697 4.79 16.78 10.85
CA ASP A 697 3.43 16.40 10.40
C ASP A 697 2.55 15.72 11.47
N ASP A 698 3.12 15.17 12.56
CA ASP A 698 2.38 14.37 13.57
C ASP A 698 1.57 15.23 14.60
N ASN A 699 1.35 16.53 14.35
CA ASN A 699 0.62 17.44 15.24
C ASN A 699 -0.91 17.32 15.10
N ALA A 700 -1.51 16.27 15.66
CA ALA A 700 -2.95 15.99 15.59
C ALA A 700 -3.89 17.13 16.09
N ASP A 701 -3.40 18.02 16.96
CA ASP A 701 -4.12 19.16 17.53
C ASP A 701 -3.31 20.49 17.43
N GLY A 702 -2.34 20.59 16.52
CA GLY A 702 -1.38 21.71 16.47
C GLY A 702 -1.09 22.26 15.07
N GLU A 703 -0.43 23.42 14.98
CA GLU A 703 0.02 23.99 13.70
C GLU A 703 1.33 23.34 13.23
N ASN A 704 1.45 23.02 11.94
CA ASN A 704 2.67 22.45 11.36
C ASN A 704 3.68 23.59 11.09
N VAL A 705 4.67 23.71 11.98
CA VAL A 705 5.68 24.76 11.99
C VAL A 705 7.08 24.26 11.68
N LEU A 706 7.95 25.17 11.25
CA LEU A 706 9.37 24.94 11.00
C LEU A 706 10.09 24.51 12.29
N VAL A 707 10.90 23.45 12.20
CA VAL A 707 11.74 22.90 13.28
C VAL A 707 13.20 22.82 12.85
N GLU A 708 14.10 22.89 13.83
CA GLU A 708 15.53 22.59 13.65
C GLU A 708 15.91 21.32 14.42
N ASN A 709 16.70 20.46 13.77
CA ASN A 709 17.25 19.24 14.36
C ASN A 709 18.78 19.23 14.16
N HIS A 710 19.56 19.02 15.21
CA HIS A 710 21.03 18.94 15.14
C HIS A 710 21.47 17.54 14.71
N MET A 711 22.48 17.43 13.84
CA MET A 711 22.85 16.17 13.19
C MET A 711 24.37 15.97 13.08
N THR A 712 24.80 14.70 13.05
CA THR A 712 26.20 14.32 12.79
C THR A 712 26.38 13.88 11.33
N MET A 713 27.50 14.23 10.70
CA MET A 713 27.84 13.80 9.34
C MET A 713 28.69 12.52 9.36
N TRP A 714 28.49 11.63 8.39
CA TRP A 714 29.22 10.37 8.24
C TRP A 714 29.92 10.34 6.87
N SER A 715 31.16 9.86 6.83
CA SER A 715 31.83 9.60 5.56
C SER A 715 31.10 8.48 4.81
N ASN A 716 31.03 8.58 3.47
CA ASN A 716 30.38 7.58 2.62
C ASN A 716 30.94 6.17 2.88
N ASP A 717 32.21 6.07 3.23
CA ASP A 717 32.92 4.83 3.55
C ASP A 717 32.47 4.18 4.87
N LYS A 718 32.12 4.98 5.89
CA LYS A 718 31.50 4.51 7.15
C LYS A 718 30.03 4.14 6.90
N CYS A 719 29.33 4.99 6.16
CA CYS A 719 27.92 4.83 5.84
C CYS A 719 27.65 3.53 5.06
N SER A 720 28.39 3.31 3.96
CA SER A 720 28.23 2.14 3.08
C SER A 720 28.40 0.81 3.83
N LYS A 721 29.29 0.77 4.81
CA LYS A 721 29.54 -0.40 5.68
C LYS A 721 28.45 -0.62 6.72
N ALA A 722 27.73 0.43 7.12
CA ALA A 722 26.59 0.34 8.04
C ALA A 722 25.29 -0.10 7.34
N ILE A 723 25.12 0.23 6.05
CA ILE A 723 23.89 -0.07 5.29
C ILE A 723 24.01 -1.26 4.32
N GLU A 724 25.16 -1.95 4.29
CA GLU A 724 25.50 -3.04 3.33
C GLU A 724 25.31 -2.66 1.83
N TYR A 725 25.42 -1.36 1.49
CA TYR A 725 25.16 -0.81 0.14
C TYR A 725 26.10 0.37 -0.17
N GLU A 726 26.41 0.62 -1.46
CA GLU A 726 27.40 1.63 -1.88
C GLU A 726 26.80 3.06 -1.95
N VAL A 727 27.35 3.98 -1.16
CA VAL A 727 26.91 5.39 -1.13
C VAL A 727 27.72 6.24 -2.11
N LEU A 728 27.13 6.53 -3.27
CA LEU A 728 27.72 7.32 -4.36
C LEU A 728 28.24 8.70 -3.90
N PRO A 729 29.31 9.26 -4.51
CA PRO A 729 29.89 10.55 -4.12
C PRO A 729 28.90 11.73 -4.12
N SER A 730 27.93 11.73 -5.05
CA SER A 730 26.86 12.73 -5.16
C SER A 730 25.92 12.80 -3.96
N ASN A 731 26.07 11.86 -3.02
CA ASN A 731 25.31 11.78 -1.77
C ASN A 731 26.23 11.87 -0.54
N MET A 732 25.65 12.28 0.58
CA MET A 732 26.28 12.28 1.91
C MET A 732 25.35 11.64 2.94
N CYS A 733 25.90 11.18 4.06
CA CYS A 733 25.12 10.53 5.12
C CYS A 733 25.06 11.38 6.39
N VAL A 734 23.86 11.53 6.96
CA VAL A 734 23.58 12.38 8.13
C VAL A 734 22.69 11.70 9.16
N GLY A 735 23.01 11.87 10.45
CA GLY A 735 22.33 11.24 11.59
C GLY A 735 23.32 10.96 12.72
N ASP A 736 22.84 10.81 13.96
CA ASP A 736 23.71 10.40 15.08
C ASP A 736 23.59 8.90 15.39
N ALA A 737 24.00 8.47 16.58
CA ALA A 737 24.08 7.06 16.97
C ALA A 737 23.00 6.64 17.99
N GLU A 738 22.19 7.58 18.48
CA GLU A 738 21.24 7.40 19.58
C GLU A 738 19.84 7.98 19.26
N HIS A 739 19.71 8.85 18.23
CA HIS A 739 18.45 9.53 17.88
C HIS A 739 18.13 9.45 16.37
N ASP A 740 16.85 9.70 16.05
CA ASP A 740 16.23 9.48 14.74
C ASP A 740 15.76 10.78 14.05
N ILE A 741 15.55 10.71 12.73
CA ILE A 741 15.07 11.82 11.88
C ILE A 741 13.71 11.52 11.19
N CYS A 742 12.70 11.00 11.89
CA CYS A 742 11.31 11.11 11.40
C CYS A 742 10.68 12.51 11.55
N TYR A 743 11.47 13.56 11.86
CA TYR A 743 11.00 14.94 12.04
C TYR A 743 10.83 15.71 10.72
N GLY A 744 9.96 15.15 9.87
CA GLY A 744 9.36 15.79 8.70
C GLY A 744 9.54 15.02 7.39
N ASP A 745 8.49 14.34 6.93
CA ASP A 745 8.46 13.52 5.68
C ASP A 745 8.54 14.35 4.37
N SER A 746 8.94 15.61 4.46
CA SER A 746 8.98 16.57 3.34
C SER A 746 10.31 16.55 2.60
N ALA A 747 10.31 16.18 1.32
CA ALA A 747 11.50 16.29 0.47
C ALA A 747 11.94 17.76 0.26
N GLY A 748 13.23 17.94 -0.03
CA GLY A 748 13.83 19.25 -0.36
C GLY A 748 14.31 20.06 0.85
N GLN A 749 14.39 19.46 2.04
CA GLN A 749 14.82 20.16 3.25
C GLN A 749 16.29 20.60 3.19
N PRO A 750 16.60 21.84 3.64
CA PRO A 750 17.97 22.29 3.85
C PRO A 750 18.71 21.47 4.90
N PHE A 751 19.85 20.88 4.52
CA PHE A 751 20.88 20.44 5.46
C PHE A 751 22.01 21.48 5.48
N THR A 752 22.17 22.18 6.61
CA THR A 752 23.11 23.30 6.75
C THR A 752 24.27 22.97 7.69
N VAL A 753 25.40 23.66 7.47
CA VAL A 753 26.58 23.63 8.34
C VAL A 753 27.04 25.04 8.65
N ILE A 754 27.40 25.29 9.91
CA ILE A 754 27.90 26.58 10.37
C ILE A 754 29.42 26.51 10.50
N ARG A 755 30.13 27.37 9.76
CA ARG A 755 31.59 27.58 9.83
C ARG A 755 31.86 29.08 9.96
N ASP A 756 32.73 29.48 10.90
CA ASP A 756 33.09 30.89 11.14
C ASP A 756 31.89 31.84 11.36
N ASN A 757 30.85 31.37 12.07
CA ASN A 757 29.54 32.05 12.25
C ASN A 757 28.78 32.36 10.95
N VAL A 758 29.10 31.66 9.85
CA VAL A 758 28.39 31.71 8.58
C VAL A 758 27.73 30.37 8.33
N GLU A 759 26.43 30.39 8.02
CA GLU A 759 25.67 29.21 7.64
C GLU A 759 25.76 28.94 6.14
N TYR A 760 26.00 27.68 5.79
CA TYR A 760 26.10 27.18 4.41
C TYR A 760 25.20 25.97 4.22
N LEU A 761 24.52 25.88 3.07
CA LEU A 761 23.81 24.69 2.61
C LEU A 761 24.83 23.66 2.11
N ALA A 762 24.89 22.50 2.76
CA ALA A 762 25.79 21.40 2.44
C ALA A 762 25.08 20.22 1.77
N GLY A 763 23.80 20.03 2.07
CA GLY A 763 22.98 18.97 1.47
C GLY A 763 21.51 19.33 1.33
N VAL A 764 20.78 18.49 0.61
CA VAL A 764 19.32 18.58 0.41
C VAL A 764 18.72 17.21 0.66
N ALA A 765 17.82 17.10 1.65
CA ALA A 765 17.24 15.81 2.02
C ALA A 765 16.16 15.35 1.03
N HIS A 766 16.14 14.03 0.79
CA HIS A 766 15.15 13.36 -0.05
C HIS A 766 13.99 12.86 0.79
N SER A 767 12.86 12.54 0.17
CA SER A 767 11.91 11.61 0.79
C SER A 767 12.24 10.18 0.37
N TRP A 768 12.26 9.27 1.34
CA TRP A 768 12.38 7.80 1.19
C TRP A 768 13.77 7.17 0.99
N VAL A 769 14.60 7.24 2.03
CA VAL A 769 15.04 6.00 2.72
C VAL A 769 14.52 6.09 4.17
N GLY A 770 14.16 4.96 4.77
CA GLY A 770 13.36 4.94 6.00
C GLY A 770 13.99 5.65 7.20
N CYS A 771 13.28 6.65 7.74
CA CYS A 771 13.46 7.11 9.11
C CYS A 771 12.91 6.07 10.12
N GLY A 772 13.19 6.28 11.40
CA GLY A 772 12.78 5.43 12.53
C GLY A 772 13.86 4.46 13.01
N PHE A 773 15.10 4.58 12.51
CA PHE A 773 16.10 3.52 12.53
C PHE A 773 17.40 3.94 13.25
N GLU A 774 17.45 3.66 14.56
CA GLU A 774 18.61 3.85 15.44
C GLU A 774 19.90 3.29 14.78
N GLY A 775 20.95 4.12 14.69
CA GLY A 775 22.24 3.73 14.08
C GLY A 775 22.30 3.69 12.55
N ILE A 776 21.20 3.93 11.82
CA ILE A 776 21.19 4.04 10.35
C ILE A 776 21.14 5.52 9.93
N PRO A 777 22.17 6.06 9.26
CA PRO A 777 22.16 7.45 8.81
C PRO A 777 21.29 7.65 7.56
N ASN A 778 20.69 8.82 7.44
CA ASN A 778 19.91 9.26 6.28
C ASN A 778 20.84 9.63 5.12
N ILE A 779 20.50 9.23 3.90
CA ILE A 779 21.24 9.58 2.68
C ILE A 779 20.59 10.82 2.06
N ILE A 780 21.38 11.85 1.77
CA ILE A 780 20.91 13.12 1.20
C ILE A 780 21.84 13.59 0.06
N SER A 781 21.35 14.39 -0.88
CA SER A 781 22.20 14.88 -1.98
C SER A 781 23.25 15.88 -1.49
N ARG A 782 24.48 15.73 -2.00
CA ARG A 782 25.66 16.54 -1.66
C ARG A 782 25.75 17.77 -2.56
N VAL A 783 25.67 18.97 -1.97
CA VAL A 783 25.71 20.25 -2.73
C VAL A 783 27.04 20.47 -3.44
N SER A 784 28.16 20.03 -2.85
CA SER A 784 29.49 20.25 -3.42
C SER A 784 29.74 19.47 -4.72
N ASP A 785 29.12 18.29 -4.87
CA ASP A 785 29.25 17.43 -6.05
C ASP A 785 28.45 17.98 -7.25
N ALA A 786 27.28 18.59 -6.97
CA ALA A 786 26.42 19.25 -7.95
C ALA A 786 26.91 20.65 -8.38
N ARG A 787 28.19 20.98 -8.18
CA ARG A 787 28.73 22.34 -8.37
C ARG A 787 28.57 22.88 -9.79
N ASP A 788 28.92 22.09 -10.80
CA ASP A 788 28.84 22.49 -12.21
C ASP A 788 27.39 22.78 -12.66
N PHE A 789 26.41 22.14 -12.02
CA PHE A 789 24.99 22.41 -12.23
C PHE A 789 24.52 23.69 -11.52
N LEU A 790 25.06 24.01 -10.34
CA LEU A 790 24.61 25.13 -9.51
C LEU A 790 25.31 26.47 -9.82
N GLU A 791 26.60 26.46 -10.17
CA GLU A 791 27.37 27.69 -10.47
C GLU A 791 26.74 28.64 -11.51
N PRO A 792 26.16 28.17 -12.63
CA PRO A 792 25.55 29.05 -13.63
C PRO A 792 24.43 29.94 -13.06
N PHE A 793 23.66 29.43 -12.10
CA PHE A 793 22.56 30.16 -11.46
C PHE A 793 23.06 31.26 -10.51
N LEU A 794 24.22 31.08 -9.87
CA LEU A 794 24.88 32.08 -9.03
C LEU A 794 25.30 33.32 -9.83
N SER A 795 25.66 33.11 -11.09
CA SER A 795 26.19 34.14 -12.00
C SER A 795 25.09 34.90 -12.75
N GLY A 796 23.82 34.55 -12.56
CA GLY A 796 22.67 35.11 -13.30
C GLY A 796 22.64 34.74 -14.79
N THR A 797 23.54 33.88 -15.25
CA THR A 797 23.66 33.45 -16.65
C THR A 797 22.74 32.26 -16.92
N ALA A 798 21.76 32.45 -17.80
CA ALA A 798 20.81 31.40 -18.16
C ALA A 798 21.52 30.19 -18.81
N VAL A 799 21.42 29.02 -18.14
CA VAL A 799 21.82 27.73 -18.70
C VAL A 799 21.00 27.44 -19.96
N LYS A 800 21.69 27.21 -21.09
CA LYS A 800 21.04 26.60 -22.26
C LYS A 800 20.79 25.12 -21.96
N PRO A 801 19.58 24.60 -22.17
CA PRO A 801 19.36 23.15 -22.10
C PRO A 801 20.20 22.47 -23.19
N VAL A 802 20.86 21.37 -22.82
CA VAL A 802 21.34 20.38 -23.78
C VAL A 802 20.13 19.55 -24.21
N CYS A 803 20.05 19.21 -25.49
CA CYS A 803 18.94 18.46 -26.10
C CYS A 803 19.25 16.97 -26.17
#